data_AF-A0A931QBK8-F1
#
_entry.id   AF-A0A931QBK8-F1
#
_cell.length_a   1.000
_cell.length_b   1.000
_cell.length_c   1.000
_cell.angle_alpha   90.00
_cell.angle_beta   90.00
_cell.angle_gamma   90.00
#
_symmetry.space_group_name_H-M   'P 1'
#
loop_
_entity.id
_entity.type
_entity.pdbx_description
1 polymer ?
#
loop_
_entity_poly.entity_id
_entity_poly.type
_entity_poly.pdbx_seq_one_letter_code
_entity_poly.pdbx_strand_id
1 'polypeptide(L)'
;MYRVGESLILSPSDLTAFLACEHLAGLERLVAFGELERPSREDPDGALLARRGDDHERAELARLEAVQGAVVRIEVSGSSPEALRADEQATLAAMRAGASVIYQATFFDGTWRGHADFLFRVATPSELGSWSYEVADTKLARRAGASALVQMACYSEQVARLQGVWPASMTVIAGDGMHHRFPVADVTSYVRFAKERLVEAVTRGDQAETYPNPVSHCRRCPWEEVCDNRRRVDDHLSLVARIRGDQVVKLERAGVVTMRELARWPSERTIPGMGALTIDRLRHQARLQVAARDDGVLRYELLDLTRDGRRGLAGLPLPSPGDLFVDFEGDPWVGEHGLEYLFGVLEGAGGAGDERPSVDGSEEEPRYLALWAHDAAGEKAAFEAFVDCIIERLEADPAMHVYHYAPYEVQAMKKLMSRYATREAEVDRLLRGEVMVDLYRVVTQGVRVSLESYGLKKLEPFYWPQRQGAIADGAASVGAYEEWREEHDDEILQELQDYNELDCRSTLALRDWLETLRCELETALGAPIPRFEPRAEEKPGDTMNAERRASETTREDEESAELVACLSAGVPDEAGERDGGQQVGWLLAQLVGWHRREAKPKWWAWFDRLLKSDEELVLDHESIGELTYVDEVLPDDGAPAARSRVHRYGFDPTQEHKVSPGDTPCDPRTGKGAGTVVALDQRRGFVDLKRATTNAAPHPSSVVPAGPVRDVVLRQGVARVARFAADHGIDAPGPYRAVCDVMARKPPRCRGSGVSGALVGEDESGSDAAVRLAPRLDSGYLAVQGPPGSGKTHTGARLIVALVQAGHQVGITAHSHKAIDNLLDAVCARAKDEGVTFRAVRKVNASDLDVETSGSRDPSVQVEEKNEVVESLVAQRQVDVVAGTAWLMARASMVGALHTLVIDEAGQFSLANLVAVGGAADNLVLLGDPQQLAQPTQAIHPVGADVSALEHILAGAATIPPDRGIFLEHSFRMHPEICDFVSHLAYDGRLQANAACARLHIESGPGMPNAGLGWAPVTHEGCRTRSSEEVAAVAAMVDRLVGCLFTSRQGDTRRLTPGDIMVIAPYNAQVALLSEGLPAGVRVGTVDRFQGQEAPVVIYSLAASSAEDVPRGLDFLFSPNRFNVAISRAQALAIVVGSPKLLATRCHRPEQLRLVNALCRFVEKAHAIEIGVEEVQAIQIGMVDRHAR
;
A
#
# COMPACT_ATOMS: atom_id res chain seq x y z
N MET A 1 26.01 10.98 -21.37
CA MET A 1 27.26 10.21 -21.47
C MET A 1 28.06 10.71 -22.66
N TYR A 2 29.38 10.54 -22.66
CA TYR A 2 30.22 10.83 -23.84
C TYR A 2 31.48 9.95 -23.84
N ARG A 3 32.11 9.82 -25.00
CA ARG A 3 33.26 8.95 -25.22
C ARG A 3 34.59 9.67 -25.02
N VAL A 4 35.53 9.02 -24.34
CA VAL A 4 36.94 9.41 -24.25
C VAL A 4 37.81 8.19 -24.56
N GLY A 5 38.49 8.19 -25.71
CA GLY A 5 39.25 7.03 -26.18
C GLY A 5 38.33 5.84 -26.46
N GLU A 6 38.52 4.72 -25.78
CA GLU A 6 37.63 3.54 -25.84
C GLU A 6 36.66 3.45 -24.66
N SER A 7 36.70 4.40 -23.73
CA SER A 7 35.89 4.39 -22.51
C SER A 7 34.75 5.42 -22.58
N LEU A 8 33.65 5.11 -21.90
CA LEU A 8 32.55 6.05 -21.69
C LEU A 8 32.70 6.75 -20.34
N ILE A 9 32.43 8.05 -20.32
CA ILE A 9 32.24 8.81 -19.09
C ILE A 9 30.74 8.93 -18.83
N LEU A 10 30.33 8.42 -17.67
CA LEU A 10 28.95 8.36 -17.21
C LEU A 10 28.66 9.45 -16.17
N SER A 11 27.40 9.81 -16.04
CA SER A 11 26.91 10.75 -15.05
C SER A 11 25.67 10.20 -14.34
N PRO A 12 25.31 10.72 -13.15
CA PRO A 12 24.05 10.35 -12.50
C PRO A 12 22.81 10.60 -13.36
N SER A 13 22.83 11.61 -14.24
CA SER A 13 21.76 11.85 -15.20
C SER A 13 21.63 10.72 -16.24
N ASP A 14 22.73 10.06 -16.61
CA ASP A 14 22.69 8.87 -17.47
C ASP A 14 22.05 7.68 -16.75
N LEU A 15 22.31 7.55 -15.45
CA LEU A 15 21.70 6.52 -14.61
C LEU A 15 20.19 6.74 -14.45
N THR A 16 19.75 7.97 -14.19
CA THR A 16 18.31 8.26 -14.08
C THR A 16 17.58 8.08 -15.42
N ALA A 17 18.21 8.43 -16.54
CA ALA A 17 17.68 8.17 -17.88
C ALA A 17 17.57 6.66 -18.18
N PHE A 18 18.58 5.86 -17.82
CA PHE A 18 18.56 4.40 -17.97
C PHE A 18 17.45 3.74 -17.13
N LEU A 19 17.29 4.16 -15.88
CA LEU A 19 16.23 3.66 -15.00
C LEU A 19 14.83 4.05 -15.52
N ALA A 20 14.70 5.18 -16.21
CA ALA A 20 13.45 5.58 -16.85
C ALA A 20 13.16 4.77 -18.13
N CYS A 21 14.20 4.49 -18.93
CA CYS A 21 14.10 3.72 -20.16
C CYS A 21 15.45 3.08 -20.53
N GLU A 22 15.54 1.74 -20.49
CA GLU A 22 16.77 1.03 -20.87
C GLU A 22 17.08 1.20 -22.37
N HIS A 23 16.05 1.28 -23.21
CA HIS A 23 16.21 1.55 -24.65
C HIS A 23 16.87 2.90 -24.91
N LEU A 24 16.57 3.91 -24.09
CA LEU A 24 17.18 5.24 -24.20
C LEU A 24 18.68 5.19 -23.97
N ALA A 25 19.17 4.42 -22.99
CA ALA A 25 20.61 4.28 -22.75
C ALA A 25 21.34 3.65 -23.96
N GLY A 26 20.68 2.73 -24.67
CA GLY A 26 21.18 2.18 -25.94
C GLY A 26 21.28 3.25 -27.03
N LEU A 27 20.24 4.07 -27.20
CA LEU A 27 20.25 5.18 -28.17
C LEU A 27 21.31 6.24 -27.83
N GLU A 28 21.42 6.61 -26.56
CA GLU A 28 22.41 7.59 -26.07
C GLU A 28 23.84 7.08 -26.18
N ARG A 29 24.05 5.76 -26.05
CA ARG A 29 25.32 5.13 -26.39
C ARG A 29 25.61 5.31 -27.88
N LEU A 30 24.69 4.98 -28.79
CA LEU A 30 24.90 5.14 -30.23
C LEU A 30 25.25 6.60 -30.60
N VAL A 31 24.58 7.57 -29.96
CA VAL A 31 24.91 8.99 -30.08
C VAL A 31 26.34 9.29 -29.60
N ALA A 32 26.73 8.77 -28.43
CA ALA A 32 28.07 8.97 -27.88
C ALA A 32 29.19 8.35 -28.75
N PHE A 33 28.88 7.30 -29.53
CA PHE A 33 29.79 6.70 -30.50
C PHE A 33 29.72 7.33 -31.90
N GLY A 34 28.80 8.28 -32.12
CA GLY A 34 28.62 8.95 -33.41
C GLY A 34 27.90 8.09 -34.46
N GLU A 35 27.19 7.05 -34.03
CA GLU A 35 26.45 6.11 -34.88
C GLU A 35 25.02 6.59 -35.15
N LEU A 36 24.51 7.54 -34.35
CA LEU A 36 23.15 8.05 -34.44
C LEU A 36 23.11 9.54 -34.04
N GLU A 37 22.25 10.34 -34.67
CA GLU A 37 22.04 11.74 -34.33
C GLU A 37 20.80 11.91 -33.44
N ARG A 38 20.91 12.74 -32.38
CA ARG A 38 19.79 12.98 -31.48
C ARG A 38 18.70 13.83 -32.16
N PRO A 39 17.42 13.43 -32.12
CA PRO A 39 16.31 14.21 -32.66
C PRO A 39 16.20 15.58 -31.98
N SER A 40 15.80 16.59 -32.76
CA SER A 40 15.38 17.90 -32.23
C SER A 40 13.92 17.84 -31.81
N ARG A 41 13.64 18.17 -30.54
CA ARG A 41 12.28 18.35 -30.02
C ARG A 41 12.21 19.73 -29.36
N GLU A 42 11.25 20.56 -29.77
CA GLU A 42 10.89 21.74 -28.99
C GLU A 42 10.13 21.25 -27.75
N ASP A 43 10.68 21.53 -26.57
CA ASP A 43 10.09 21.21 -25.28
C ASP A 43 10.05 22.50 -24.43
N PRO A 44 9.09 23.40 -24.69
CA PRO A 44 8.97 24.66 -23.98
C PRO A 44 8.83 24.45 -22.46
N ASP A 45 8.03 23.46 -22.06
CA ASP A 45 7.80 23.08 -20.66
C ASP A 45 9.11 22.60 -20.00
N GLY A 46 9.86 21.72 -20.68
CA GLY A 46 11.18 21.27 -20.21
C GLY A 46 12.20 22.39 -20.09
N ALA A 47 12.19 23.35 -21.03
CA ALA A 47 13.05 24.53 -20.99
C ALA A 47 12.69 25.49 -19.85
N LEU A 48 11.39 25.70 -19.59
CA LEU A 48 10.89 26.49 -18.45
C LEU A 48 11.31 25.85 -17.12
N LEU A 49 11.09 24.54 -16.98
CA LEU A 49 11.49 23.78 -15.79
C LEU A 49 13.00 23.84 -15.53
N ALA A 50 13.84 23.78 -16.57
CA ALA A 50 15.29 23.92 -16.41
C ALA A 50 15.67 25.32 -15.89
N ARG A 51 15.11 26.39 -16.49
CA ARG A 51 15.39 27.77 -16.06
C ARG A 51 14.97 28.03 -14.61
N ARG A 52 13.75 27.63 -14.23
CA ARG A 52 13.27 27.75 -12.85
C ARG A 52 14.17 26.99 -11.89
N GLY A 53 14.67 25.80 -12.29
CA GLY A 53 15.61 25.01 -11.49
C GLY A 53 16.89 25.79 -11.20
N ASP A 54 17.47 26.40 -12.22
CA ASP A 54 18.67 27.23 -12.08
C ASP A 54 18.41 28.50 -11.23
N ASP A 55 17.22 29.10 -11.33
CA ASP A 55 16.81 30.25 -10.50
C ASP A 55 16.68 29.86 -9.02
N HIS A 56 16.06 28.72 -8.73
CA HIS A 56 15.93 28.19 -7.37
C HIS A 56 17.30 27.88 -6.75
N GLU A 57 18.20 27.26 -7.51
CA GLU A 57 19.58 27.01 -7.08
C GLU A 57 20.32 28.32 -6.73
N ARG A 58 20.18 29.35 -7.58
CA ARG A 58 20.77 30.69 -7.34
C ARG A 58 20.17 31.37 -6.11
N ALA A 59 18.86 31.27 -5.91
CA ALA A 59 18.19 31.85 -4.75
C ALA A 59 18.69 31.22 -3.44
N GLU A 60 18.84 29.89 -3.43
CA GLU A 60 19.36 29.16 -2.27
C GLU A 60 20.84 29.51 -1.99
N LEU A 61 21.67 29.62 -3.03
CA LEU A 61 23.05 30.08 -2.88
C LEU A 61 23.11 31.47 -2.22
N ALA A 62 22.33 32.43 -2.71
CA ALA A 62 22.28 33.77 -2.15
C ALA A 62 21.82 33.78 -0.68
N ARG A 63 20.87 32.89 -0.32
CA ARG A 63 20.43 32.69 1.06
C ARG A 63 21.54 32.14 1.95
N LEU A 64 22.28 31.13 1.48
CA LEU A 64 23.38 30.51 2.23
C LEU A 64 24.54 31.49 2.45
N GLU A 65 24.88 32.30 1.44
CA GLU A 65 25.88 33.37 1.56
C GLU A 65 25.48 34.41 2.63
N ALA A 66 24.18 34.74 2.72
CA ALA A 66 23.67 35.68 3.71
C ALA A 66 23.65 35.12 5.14
N VAL A 67 23.33 33.82 5.32
CA VAL A 67 23.08 33.20 6.65
C VAL A 67 24.33 32.53 7.23
N GLN A 68 25.14 31.86 6.41
CA GLN A 68 26.24 31.00 6.87
C GLN A 68 27.64 31.57 6.59
N GLY A 69 27.74 32.74 5.93
CA GLY A 69 29.00 33.40 5.61
C GLY A 69 29.61 32.95 4.29
N ALA A 70 30.93 32.77 4.23
CA ALA A 70 31.64 32.50 2.98
C ALA A 70 31.36 31.09 2.42
N VAL A 71 30.61 31.02 1.31
CA VAL A 71 30.44 29.82 0.49
C VAL A 71 31.65 29.67 -0.45
N VAL A 72 32.26 28.49 -0.51
CA VAL A 72 33.36 28.23 -1.46
C VAL A 72 32.78 27.71 -2.77
N ARG A 73 32.90 28.50 -3.85
CA ARG A 73 32.44 28.12 -5.19
C ARG A 73 33.54 27.38 -5.97
N ILE A 74 33.19 26.23 -6.54
CA ILE A 74 34.04 25.52 -7.49
C ILE A 74 33.63 25.94 -8.90
N GLU A 75 34.58 26.46 -9.69
CA GLU A 75 34.32 26.80 -11.10
C GLU A 75 34.47 25.54 -11.97
N VAL A 76 33.39 25.12 -12.63
CA VAL A 76 33.42 23.97 -13.54
C VAL A 76 34.18 24.37 -14.82
N SER A 77 35.40 23.86 -14.97
CA SER A 77 36.35 24.33 -15.98
C SER A 77 36.18 23.66 -17.35
N GLY A 78 35.41 22.57 -17.43
CA GLY A 78 35.04 21.90 -18.67
C GLY A 78 34.65 20.44 -18.47
N SER A 79 34.40 19.73 -19.58
CA SER A 79 34.03 18.31 -19.56
C SER A 79 35.19 17.37 -19.88
N SER A 80 36.43 17.84 -20.03
CA SER A 80 37.56 16.91 -20.25
C SER A 80 37.94 16.18 -18.95
N PRO A 81 38.50 14.96 -19.02
CA PRO A 81 38.99 14.26 -17.84
C PRO A 81 40.01 15.06 -17.02
N GLU A 82 40.85 15.85 -17.68
CA GLU A 82 41.84 16.71 -17.01
C GLU A 82 41.17 17.86 -16.25
N ALA A 83 40.17 18.51 -16.84
CA ALA A 83 39.38 19.56 -16.21
C ALA A 83 38.61 19.02 -15.00
N LEU A 84 37.91 17.89 -15.17
CA LEU A 84 37.14 17.25 -14.08
C LEU A 84 38.03 16.83 -12.90
N ARG A 85 39.26 16.35 -13.15
CA ARG A 85 40.22 16.05 -12.07
C ARG A 85 40.68 17.32 -11.35
N ALA A 86 40.89 18.43 -12.06
CA ALA A 86 41.28 19.69 -11.45
C ALA A 86 40.15 20.23 -10.54
N ASP A 87 38.91 20.18 -11.02
CA ASP A 87 37.72 20.64 -10.29
C ASP A 87 37.46 19.76 -9.03
N GLU A 88 37.69 18.45 -9.11
CA GLU A 88 37.67 17.56 -7.93
C GLU A 88 38.76 17.93 -6.92
N GLN A 89 39.99 18.23 -7.36
CA GLN A 89 41.05 18.64 -6.45
C GLN A 89 40.72 19.97 -5.75
N ALA A 90 40.07 20.90 -6.44
CA ALA A 90 39.56 22.14 -5.84
C ALA A 90 38.49 21.83 -4.78
N THR A 91 37.58 20.90 -5.07
CA THR A 91 36.55 20.43 -4.11
C THR A 91 37.19 19.82 -2.86
N LEU A 92 38.16 18.90 -3.02
CA LEU A 92 38.88 18.27 -1.92
C LEU A 92 39.70 19.27 -1.09
N ALA A 93 40.30 20.27 -1.74
CA ALA A 93 41.01 21.34 -1.04
C ALA A 93 40.05 22.17 -0.15
N ALA A 94 38.86 22.49 -0.65
CA ALA A 94 37.84 23.18 0.13
C ALA A 94 37.33 22.34 1.31
N MET A 95 37.13 21.03 1.11
CA MET A 95 36.76 20.10 2.18
C MET A 95 37.82 20.02 3.29
N ARG A 96 39.10 19.95 2.92
CA ARG A 96 40.24 19.93 3.87
C ARG A 96 40.42 21.25 4.60
N ALA A 97 40.08 22.38 3.96
CA ALA A 97 40.08 23.69 4.60
C ALA A 97 38.93 23.86 5.60
N GLY A 98 37.96 22.93 5.64
CA GLY A 98 36.84 22.97 6.56
C GLY A 98 35.81 24.04 6.21
N ALA A 99 35.63 24.37 4.92
CA ALA A 99 34.58 25.27 4.44
C ALA A 99 33.20 24.84 4.99
N SER A 100 32.38 25.78 5.44
CA SER A 100 31.03 25.48 5.95
C SER A 100 30.11 24.95 4.85
N VAL A 101 30.16 25.58 3.68
CA VAL A 101 29.41 25.24 2.48
C VAL A 101 30.35 25.26 1.27
N ILE A 102 30.24 24.24 0.41
CA ILE A 102 30.91 24.19 -0.90
C ILE A 102 29.81 24.15 -1.96
N TYR A 103 29.83 25.08 -2.92
CA TYR A 103 28.87 25.18 -4.01
C TYR A 103 29.48 24.65 -5.32
N GLN A 104 28.70 23.86 -6.08
CA GLN A 104 29.11 23.19 -7.32
C GLN A 104 30.26 22.20 -7.13
N ALA A 105 30.23 21.45 -6.03
CA ALA A 105 31.23 20.45 -5.70
C ALA A 105 31.31 19.40 -6.83
N THR A 106 32.50 19.23 -7.40
CA THR A 106 32.72 18.40 -8.58
C THR A 106 33.45 17.12 -8.21
N PHE A 107 32.99 16.00 -8.77
CA PHE A 107 33.53 14.66 -8.50
C PHE A 107 33.90 13.95 -9.81
N PHE A 108 35.02 13.24 -9.81
CA PHE A 108 35.44 12.43 -10.94
C PHE A 108 36.36 11.26 -10.53
N ASP A 109 35.87 10.03 -10.70
CA ASP A 109 36.65 8.80 -10.36
C ASP A 109 37.41 8.19 -11.55
N GLY A 110 37.37 8.84 -12.72
CA GLY A 110 37.91 8.34 -13.98
C GLY A 110 36.85 7.78 -14.93
N THR A 111 35.69 7.38 -14.40
CA THR A 111 34.58 6.79 -15.16
C THR A 111 33.25 7.48 -14.93
N TRP A 112 33.01 7.96 -13.72
CA TRP A 112 31.83 8.70 -13.31
C TRP A 112 32.19 10.15 -13.03
N ARG A 113 31.38 11.08 -13.53
CA ARG A 113 31.43 12.50 -13.20
C ARG A 113 30.17 12.94 -12.46
N GLY A 114 30.27 13.94 -11.60
CA GLY A 114 29.13 14.52 -10.90
C GLY A 114 29.39 15.94 -10.43
N HIS A 115 28.33 16.74 -10.33
CA HIS A 115 28.33 18.08 -9.76
C HIS A 115 27.18 18.11 -8.75
N ALA A 116 27.50 18.21 -7.46
CA ALA A 116 26.49 18.43 -6.43
C ALA A 116 26.31 19.93 -6.23
N ASP A 117 25.07 20.38 -6.01
CA ASP A 117 24.79 21.80 -5.85
C ASP A 117 25.51 22.30 -4.60
N PHE A 118 25.38 21.60 -3.47
CA PHE A 118 25.98 21.98 -2.20
C PHE A 118 26.57 20.79 -1.42
N LEU A 119 27.65 21.05 -0.68
CA LEU A 119 28.12 20.20 0.43
C LEU A 119 28.04 20.96 1.74
N PHE A 120 27.39 20.38 2.75
CA PHE A 120 27.30 20.94 4.10
C PHE A 120 28.25 20.24 5.07
N ARG A 121 29.02 21.02 5.83
CA ARG A 121 29.91 20.50 6.87
C ARG A 121 29.12 20.06 8.10
N VAL A 122 29.38 18.85 8.59
CA VAL A 122 28.80 18.29 9.82
C VAL A 122 29.87 17.88 10.83
N ALA A 123 29.51 17.82 12.11
CA ALA A 123 30.44 17.53 13.22
C ALA A 123 30.78 16.03 13.40
N THR A 124 30.63 15.23 12.34
CA THR A 124 30.98 13.81 12.34
C THR A 124 32.47 13.66 11.98
N PRO A 125 33.31 13.01 12.79
CA PRO A 125 34.73 12.82 12.46
C PRO A 125 34.95 12.05 11.15
N SER A 126 35.99 12.42 10.39
CA SER A 126 36.39 11.77 9.14
C SER A 126 37.91 11.85 8.92
N GLU A 127 38.40 11.40 7.76
CA GLU A 127 39.80 11.59 7.37
C GLU A 127 40.17 13.07 7.16
N LEU A 128 39.18 13.97 7.11
CA LEU A 128 39.38 15.42 7.03
C LEU A 128 39.65 16.08 8.39
N GLY A 129 39.36 15.38 9.50
CA GLY A 129 39.50 15.91 10.86
C GLY A 129 38.27 15.65 11.73
N SER A 130 37.90 16.62 12.57
CA SER A 130 36.74 16.52 13.47
C SER A 130 35.40 16.83 12.79
N TRP A 131 35.36 16.81 11.46
CA TRP A 131 34.17 17.10 10.65
C TRP A 131 34.15 16.21 9.39
N SER A 132 33.00 16.17 8.75
CA SER A 132 32.75 15.53 7.45
C SER A 132 31.75 16.37 6.66
N TYR A 133 31.38 15.92 5.46
CA TYR A 133 30.42 16.60 4.59
C TYR A 133 29.24 15.69 4.23
N GLU A 134 28.08 16.33 4.04
CA GLU A 134 26.84 15.72 3.53
C GLU A 134 26.38 16.47 2.28
N VAL A 135 25.75 15.76 1.35
CA VAL A 135 25.29 16.29 0.05
C VAL A 135 23.95 17.01 0.22
N ALA A 136 23.79 18.15 -0.47
CA ALA A 136 22.52 18.80 -0.66
C ALA A 136 22.32 19.29 -2.09
N ASP A 137 21.12 19.06 -2.63
CA ASP A 137 20.72 19.43 -3.99
C ASP A 137 19.39 20.18 -3.94
N THR A 138 19.25 21.18 -4.80
CA THR A 138 18.02 21.94 -5.00
C THR A 138 17.14 21.25 -6.04
N LYS A 139 15.83 21.21 -5.78
CA LYS A 139 14.83 20.66 -6.70
C LYS A 139 13.57 21.51 -6.64
N LEU A 140 13.02 21.84 -7.81
CA LEU A 140 11.77 22.61 -7.92
C LEU A 140 10.59 21.91 -7.27
N ALA A 141 10.54 20.58 -7.37
CA ALA A 141 9.48 19.81 -6.74
C ALA A 141 9.53 20.00 -5.21
N ARG A 142 8.38 20.27 -4.60
CA ARG A 142 8.24 20.34 -3.13
C ARG A 142 8.51 19.01 -2.44
N ARG A 143 8.43 17.89 -3.17
CA ARG A 143 8.77 16.56 -2.70
C ARG A 143 9.97 16.01 -3.46
N ALA A 144 10.85 15.32 -2.74
CA ALA A 144 11.94 14.58 -3.37
C ALA A 144 11.41 13.48 -4.29
N GLY A 145 11.82 13.48 -5.55
CA GLY A 145 11.60 12.36 -6.46
C GLY A 145 12.66 11.27 -6.29
N ALA A 146 12.36 10.03 -6.69
CA ALA A 146 13.34 8.94 -6.64
C ALA A 146 14.60 9.25 -7.47
N SER A 147 14.45 9.88 -8.63
CA SER A 147 15.58 10.26 -9.49
C SER A 147 16.56 11.22 -8.81
N ALA A 148 16.06 12.18 -8.02
CA ALA A 148 16.90 13.11 -7.25
C ALA A 148 17.71 12.36 -6.19
N LEU A 149 17.08 11.44 -5.45
CA LEU A 149 17.79 10.65 -4.44
C LEU A 149 18.81 9.69 -5.03
N VAL A 150 18.52 9.07 -6.19
CA VAL A 150 19.48 8.25 -6.93
C VAL A 150 20.71 9.08 -7.33
N GLN A 151 20.49 10.30 -7.83
CA GLN A 151 21.55 11.23 -8.20
C GLN A 151 22.41 11.62 -6.99
N MET A 152 21.78 12.06 -5.91
CA MET A 152 22.47 12.48 -4.68
C MET A 152 23.19 11.33 -3.97
N ALA A 153 22.68 10.11 -4.05
CA ALA A 153 23.37 8.92 -3.54
C ALA A 153 24.66 8.64 -4.33
N CYS A 154 24.68 8.89 -5.64
CA CYS A 154 25.92 8.83 -6.43
C CYS A 154 26.94 9.88 -5.95
N TYR A 155 26.50 11.09 -5.64
CA TYR A 155 27.38 12.11 -5.05
C TYR A 155 27.86 11.73 -3.64
N SER A 156 26.98 11.17 -2.83
CA SER A 156 27.30 10.73 -1.46
C SER A 156 28.36 9.63 -1.44
N GLU A 157 28.36 8.73 -2.43
CA GLU A 157 29.42 7.74 -2.66
C GLU A 157 30.77 8.40 -2.97
N GLN A 158 30.78 9.45 -3.79
CA GLN A 158 32.00 10.21 -4.10
C GLN A 158 32.51 11.00 -2.89
N VAL A 159 31.61 11.60 -2.10
CA VAL A 159 31.97 12.24 -0.83
C VAL A 159 32.58 11.21 0.13
N ALA A 160 31.98 10.03 0.25
CA ALA A 160 32.52 8.94 1.06
C ALA A 160 33.93 8.53 0.62
N ARG A 161 34.19 8.45 -0.70
CA ARG A 161 35.53 8.18 -1.25
C ARG A 161 36.55 9.25 -0.84
N LEU A 162 36.16 10.52 -0.79
CA LEU A 162 37.07 11.63 -0.49
C LEU A 162 37.34 11.83 1.01
N GLN A 163 36.39 11.46 1.89
CA GLN A 163 36.49 11.70 3.34
C GLN A 163 36.65 10.42 4.19
N GLY A 164 36.55 9.23 3.59
CA GLY A 164 36.74 7.93 4.25
C GLY A 164 35.55 7.43 5.08
N VAL A 165 34.50 8.23 5.24
CA VAL A 165 33.26 7.85 5.95
C VAL A 165 32.03 8.18 5.12
N TRP A 166 31.03 7.30 5.14
CA TRP A 166 29.76 7.55 4.48
C TRP A 166 29.01 8.71 5.14
N PRO A 167 28.43 9.64 4.35
CA PRO A 167 27.45 10.58 4.87
C PRO A 167 26.29 9.82 5.53
N ALA A 168 25.83 10.28 6.70
CA ALA A 168 24.67 9.67 7.36
C ALA A 168 23.39 9.99 6.58
N SER A 169 23.34 11.17 5.97
CA SER A 169 22.19 11.68 5.26
C SER A 169 22.55 12.54 4.04
N MET A 170 21.53 12.80 3.24
CA MET A 170 21.53 13.72 2.11
C MET A 170 20.29 14.62 2.18
N THR A 171 20.37 15.87 1.70
CA THR A 171 19.30 16.87 1.86
C THR A 171 18.76 17.37 0.52
N VAL A 172 17.47 17.18 0.26
CA VAL A 172 16.79 17.83 -0.86
C VAL A 172 16.26 19.18 -0.38
N ILE A 173 16.64 20.26 -1.05
CA ILE A 173 16.14 21.60 -0.81
C ILE A 173 15.00 21.83 -1.81
N ALA A 174 13.77 21.67 -1.32
CA ALA A 174 12.54 21.72 -2.10
C ALA A 174 12.23 23.13 -2.62
N GLY A 175 11.32 23.24 -3.60
CA GLY A 175 10.92 24.52 -4.21
C GLY A 175 10.23 25.50 -3.26
N ASP A 176 9.79 25.05 -2.09
CA ASP A 176 9.27 25.89 -1.00
C ASP A 176 10.36 26.31 0.01
N GLY A 177 11.62 25.94 -0.24
CA GLY A 177 12.75 26.17 0.64
C GLY A 177 12.85 25.21 1.82
N MET A 178 11.99 24.18 1.92
CA MET A 178 12.11 23.17 2.97
C MET A 178 13.30 22.23 2.71
N HIS A 179 14.02 21.92 3.79
CA HIS A 179 15.14 20.98 3.77
C HIS A 179 14.66 19.58 4.18
N HIS A 180 14.49 18.70 3.20
CA HIS A 180 14.10 17.31 3.43
C HIS A 180 15.35 16.43 3.53
N ARG A 181 15.59 15.88 4.72
CA ARG A 181 16.76 15.04 5.02
C ARG A 181 16.41 13.56 4.87
N PHE A 182 17.19 12.84 4.08
CA PHE A 182 17.00 11.40 3.82
C PHE A 182 18.23 10.60 4.25
N PRO A 183 18.07 9.43 4.91
CA PRO A 183 19.19 8.54 5.19
C PRO A 183 19.82 8.01 3.90
N VAL A 184 21.14 8.12 3.78
CA VAL A 184 21.87 7.62 2.59
C VAL A 184 21.79 6.09 2.49
N ALA A 185 21.77 5.40 3.64
CA ALA A 185 21.65 3.95 3.71
C ALA A 185 20.36 3.40 3.07
N ASP A 186 19.30 4.21 2.93
CA ASP A 186 18.02 3.80 2.36
C ASP A 186 18.04 3.70 0.83
N VAL A 187 19.10 4.16 0.15
CA VAL A 187 19.16 4.25 -1.31
C VAL A 187 20.41 3.60 -1.91
N THR A 188 21.51 3.54 -1.16
CA THR A 188 22.83 3.23 -1.74
C THR A 188 23.01 1.84 -2.33
N SER A 189 22.43 0.78 -1.75
CA SER A 189 22.57 -0.58 -2.32
C SER A 189 21.83 -0.70 -3.65
N TYR A 190 20.65 -0.08 -3.78
CA TYR A 190 19.95 0.01 -5.06
C TYR A 190 20.77 0.77 -6.11
N VAL A 191 21.38 1.90 -5.73
CA VAL A 191 22.17 2.72 -6.65
C VAL A 191 23.42 1.99 -7.13
N ARG A 192 24.14 1.28 -6.24
CA ARG A 192 25.29 0.45 -6.65
C ARG A 192 24.87 -0.61 -7.68
N PHE A 193 23.80 -1.34 -7.41
CA PHE A 193 23.26 -2.32 -8.35
C PHE A 193 22.84 -1.70 -9.69
N ALA A 194 22.17 -0.54 -9.67
CA ALA A 194 21.76 0.17 -10.87
C ALA A 194 22.95 0.67 -11.70
N LYS A 195 24.02 1.17 -11.05
CA LYS A 195 25.27 1.58 -11.71
C LYS A 195 25.93 0.41 -12.43
N GLU A 196 26.03 -0.75 -11.78
CA GLU A 196 26.59 -1.97 -12.37
C GLU A 196 25.81 -2.38 -13.64
N ARG A 197 24.47 -2.37 -13.56
CA ARG A 197 23.60 -2.66 -14.72
C ARG A 197 23.78 -1.67 -15.87
N LEU A 198 23.86 -0.37 -15.58
CA LEU A 198 24.10 0.62 -16.62
C LEU A 198 25.45 0.36 -17.30
N VAL A 199 26.51 0.15 -16.53
CA VAL A 199 27.84 -0.13 -17.06
C VAL A 199 27.81 -1.38 -17.94
N GLU A 200 27.18 -2.47 -17.48
CA GLU A 200 27.00 -3.70 -18.26
C GLU A 200 26.24 -3.44 -19.58
N ALA A 201 25.14 -2.68 -19.52
CA ALA A 201 24.31 -2.37 -20.68
C ALA A 201 25.07 -1.55 -21.75
N VAL A 202 25.87 -0.56 -21.34
CA VAL A 202 26.60 0.31 -22.29
C VAL A 202 27.93 -0.27 -22.76
N THR A 203 28.49 -1.26 -22.05
CA THR A 203 29.78 -1.90 -22.40
C THR A 203 29.60 -3.14 -23.28
N ARG A 204 28.50 -3.89 -23.18
CA ARG A 204 28.29 -5.13 -23.95
C ARG A 204 28.07 -4.96 -25.45
N GLY A 205 27.84 -3.74 -25.94
CA GLY A 205 28.04 -3.34 -27.34
C GLY A 205 27.09 -3.92 -28.41
N ASP A 206 26.74 -5.22 -28.39
CA ASP A 206 26.19 -5.94 -29.55
C ASP A 206 25.10 -7.01 -29.25
N GLN A 207 24.73 -7.30 -27.99
CA GLN A 207 23.92 -8.50 -27.67
C GLN A 207 22.54 -8.29 -27.02
N ALA A 208 22.07 -7.05 -26.88
CA ALA A 208 20.69 -6.80 -26.45
C ALA A 208 20.07 -5.72 -27.33
N GLU A 209 19.50 -6.10 -28.48
CA GLU A 209 18.55 -5.23 -29.16
C GLU A 209 17.39 -4.96 -28.20
N THR A 210 17.37 -3.77 -27.60
CA THR A 210 16.23 -3.32 -26.80
C THR A 210 15.10 -2.88 -27.75
N TYR A 211 13.87 -3.25 -27.41
CA TYR A 211 12.67 -2.84 -28.15
C TYR A 211 12.04 -1.60 -27.50
N PRO A 212 11.51 -0.63 -28.27
CA PRO A 212 10.88 0.58 -27.74
C PRO A 212 9.48 0.30 -27.17
N ASN A 213 9.38 -0.55 -26.15
CA ASN A 213 8.14 -0.74 -25.40
C ASN A 213 7.69 0.61 -24.77
N PRO A 214 6.40 0.96 -24.82
CA PRO A 214 5.92 2.23 -24.30
C PRO A 214 6.13 2.31 -22.78
N VAL A 215 6.68 3.44 -22.31
CA VAL A 215 6.95 3.72 -20.89
C VAL A 215 6.46 5.13 -20.54
N SER A 216 6.26 5.42 -19.25
CA SER A 216 5.80 6.74 -18.79
C SER A 216 6.75 7.89 -19.18
N HIS A 217 8.05 7.61 -19.32
CA HIS A 217 9.06 8.58 -19.75
C HIS A 217 8.91 9.03 -21.21
N CYS A 218 8.19 8.27 -22.06
CA CYS A 218 8.07 8.58 -23.49
C CYS A 218 7.59 10.02 -23.74
N ARG A 219 6.64 10.53 -22.94
CA ARG A 219 6.04 11.86 -23.13
C ARG A 219 7.02 13.04 -23.12
N ARG A 220 8.18 12.89 -22.46
CA ARG A 220 9.25 13.91 -22.37
C ARG A 220 10.53 13.44 -23.07
N CYS A 221 10.48 12.30 -23.74
CA CYS A 221 11.63 11.71 -24.40
C CYS A 221 11.79 12.34 -25.79
N PRO A 222 13.00 12.80 -26.18
CA PRO A 222 13.25 13.26 -27.54
C PRO A 222 13.04 12.19 -28.61
N TRP A 223 13.05 10.91 -28.22
CA TRP A 223 12.94 9.75 -29.12
C TRP A 223 11.51 9.21 -29.29
N GLU A 224 10.50 9.85 -28.69
CA GLU A 224 9.12 9.35 -28.65
C GLU A 224 8.57 9.01 -30.05
N GLU A 225 8.68 9.94 -30.99
CA GLU A 225 8.18 9.75 -32.36
C GLU A 225 8.91 8.62 -33.09
N VAL A 226 10.24 8.54 -32.94
CA VAL A 226 11.05 7.47 -33.54
C VAL A 226 10.62 6.11 -33.01
N CYS A 227 10.40 6.02 -31.70
CA CYS A 227 9.95 4.81 -31.02
C CYS A 227 8.52 4.42 -31.43
N ASP A 228 7.60 5.38 -31.51
CA ASP A 228 6.21 5.13 -31.92
C ASP A 228 6.12 4.67 -33.37
N ASN A 229 6.86 5.32 -34.26
CA ASN A 229 6.95 4.93 -35.66
C ASN A 229 7.43 3.48 -35.82
N ARG A 230 8.46 3.07 -35.06
CA ARG A 230 8.92 1.67 -35.07
C ARG A 230 7.81 0.70 -34.67
N ARG A 231 7.10 0.96 -33.55
CA ARG A 231 5.98 0.11 -33.10
C ARG A 231 4.85 0.01 -34.13
N ARG A 232 4.55 1.12 -34.83
CA ARG A 232 3.51 1.17 -35.87
C ARG A 232 3.91 0.39 -37.13
N VAL A 233 5.17 0.45 -37.52
CA VAL A 233 5.74 -0.33 -38.63
C VAL A 233 5.70 -1.82 -38.31
N ASP A 234 6.06 -2.19 -37.09
CA ASP A 234 6.09 -3.58 -36.63
C ASP A 234 4.70 -4.17 -36.36
N ASP A 235 3.63 -3.38 -36.46
CA ASP A 235 2.25 -3.75 -36.10
C ASP A 235 2.15 -4.32 -34.67
N HIS A 236 2.92 -3.73 -33.76
CA HIS A 236 3.15 -4.28 -32.42
C HIS A 236 1.86 -4.36 -31.58
N LEU A 237 1.74 -5.42 -30.77
CA LEU A 237 0.56 -5.67 -29.94
C LEU A 237 0.23 -4.55 -28.95
N SER A 238 1.21 -3.74 -28.53
CA SER A 238 0.98 -2.61 -27.61
C SER A 238 0.02 -1.53 -28.15
N LEU A 239 -0.31 -1.57 -29.44
CA LEU A 239 -1.29 -0.68 -30.06
C LEU A 239 -2.74 -1.13 -29.83
N VAL A 240 -2.96 -2.36 -29.34
CA VAL A 240 -4.31 -2.86 -29.03
C VAL A 240 -4.86 -2.16 -27.78
N ALA A 241 -6.03 -1.56 -27.88
CA ALA A 241 -6.60 -0.79 -26.78
C ALA A 241 -6.83 -1.68 -25.55
N ARG A 242 -6.43 -1.18 -24.37
CA ARG A 242 -6.55 -1.89 -23.09
C ARG A 242 -5.84 -3.24 -23.04
N ILE A 243 -4.86 -3.48 -23.93
CA ILE A 243 -3.91 -4.58 -23.75
C ILE A 243 -2.89 -4.19 -22.68
N ARG A 244 -2.49 -5.16 -21.87
CA ARG A 244 -1.46 -4.98 -20.85
C ARG A 244 -0.14 -5.62 -21.29
N GLY A 245 0.98 -5.15 -20.77
CA GLY A 245 2.30 -5.72 -21.04
C GLY A 245 2.37 -7.22 -20.74
N ASP A 246 1.75 -7.69 -19.65
CA ASP A 246 1.70 -9.12 -19.29
C ASP A 246 0.92 -9.96 -20.33
N GLN A 247 -0.08 -9.37 -20.98
CA GLN A 247 -0.84 -10.03 -22.04
C GLN A 247 -0.04 -10.08 -23.35
N VAL A 248 0.69 -9.02 -23.69
CA VAL A 248 1.61 -8.97 -24.84
C VAL A 248 2.63 -10.10 -24.74
N VAL A 249 3.32 -10.23 -23.59
CA VAL A 249 4.32 -11.29 -23.38
C VAL A 249 3.70 -12.69 -23.53
N LYS A 250 2.48 -12.92 -23.02
CA LYS A 250 1.77 -14.21 -23.16
C LYS A 250 1.40 -14.51 -24.62
N LEU A 251 0.97 -13.50 -25.36
CA LEU A 251 0.66 -13.60 -26.79
C LEU A 251 1.89 -13.93 -27.61
N GLU A 252 3.00 -13.22 -27.38
CA GLU A 252 4.27 -13.43 -28.08
C GLU A 252 4.80 -14.85 -27.85
N ARG A 253 4.71 -15.36 -26.61
CA ARG A 253 5.04 -16.75 -26.28
C ARG A 253 4.16 -17.77 -26.97
N ALA A 254 2.89 -17.43 -27.22
CA ALA A 254 1.97 -18.26 -28.00
C ALA A 254 2.19 -18.11 -29.52
N GLY A 255 3.16 -17.30 -29.95
CA GLY A 255 3.49 -17.04 -31.36
C GLY A 255 2.63 -15.98 -32.02
N VAL A 256 1.93 -15.14 -31.25
CA VAL A 256 1.17 -13.98 -31.74
C VAL A 256 1.98 -12.73 -31.43
N VAL A 257 2.57 -12.10 -32.44
CA VAL A 257 3.49 -10.96 -32.25
C VAL A 257 2.95 -9.65 -32.86
N THR A 258 1.90 -9.73 -33.69
CA THR A 258 1.28 -8.55 -34.31
C THR A 258 -0.21 -8.40 -33.98
N MET A 259 -0.72 -7.16 -34.06
CA MET A 259 -2.14 -6.85 -33.94
C MET A 259 -2.98 -7.59 -35.00
N ARG A 260 -2.50 -7.67 -36.25
CA ARG A 260 -3.19 -8.40 -37.33
C ARG A 260 -3.27 -9.90 -37.09
N GLU A 261 -2.24 -10.52 -36.51
CA GLU A 261 -2.28 -11.93 -36.11
C GLU A 261 -3.32 -12.16 -35.01
N LEU A 262 -3.33 -11.30 -33.98
CA LEU A 262 -4.32 -11.36 -32.91
C LEU A 262 -5.75 -11.19 -33.44
N ALA A 263 -5.98 -10.25 -34.37
CA ALA A 263 -7.28 -10.03 -35.00
C ALA A 263 -7.81 -11.26 -35.76
N ARG A 264 -6.93 -12.13 -36.24
CA ARG A 264 -7.24 -13.36 -36.98
C ARG A 264 -7.18 -14.62 -36.11
N TRP A 265 -6.91 -14.48 -34.81
CA TRP A 265 -6.75 -15.61 -33.91
C TRP A 265 -8.05 -16.43 -33.80
N PRO A 266 -8.02 -17.77 -33.94
CA PRO A 266 -9.25 -18.59 -33.86
C PRO A 266 -9.91 -18.53 -32.47
N SER A 267 -11.24 -18.41 -32.42
CA SER A 267 -12.03 -18.38 -31.18
C SER A 267 -11.87 -19.62 -30.30
N GLU A 268 -11.62 -20.77 -30.92
CA GLU A 268 -11.51 -22.05 -30.22
C GLU A 268 -10.14 -22.23 -29.52
N ARG A 269 -9.14 -21.40 -29.84
CA ARG A 269 -7.76 -21.58 -29.37
C ARG A 269 -7.50 -20.79 -28.09
N THR A 270 -7.06 -21.50 -27.06
CA THR A 270 -6.67 -20.92 -25.77
C THR A 270 -5.22 -20.44 -25.77
N ILE A 271 -4.92 -19.48 -24.90
CA ILE A 271 -3.55 -19.07 -24.56
C ILE A 271 -3.29 -19.48 -23.12
N PRO A 272 -2.24 -20.26 -22.83
CA PRO A 272 -1.91 -20.66 -21.46
C PRO A 272 -1.84 -19.46 -20.51
N GLY A 273 -2.56 -19.53 -19.38
CA GLY A 273 -2.60 -18.45 -18.38
C GLY A 273 -3.39 -17.20 -18.81
N MET A 274 -4.29 -17.32 -19.79
CA MET A 274 -5.23 -16.29 -20.19
C MET A 274 -6.64 -16.89 -20.31
N GLY A 275 -7.63 -16.29 -19.62
CA GLY A 275 -9.02 -16.72 -19.66
C GLY A 275 -9.64 -16.62 -21.06
N ALA A 276 -10.60 -17.50 -21.36
CA ALA A 276 -11.24 -17.57 -22.67
C ALA A 276 -11.95 -16.24 -23.05
N LEU A 277 -12.60 -15.59 -22.08
CA LEU A 277 -13.25 -14.29 -22.30
C LEU A 277 -12.23 -13.18 -22.60
N THR A 278 -11.06 -13.18 -21.95
CA THR A 278 -10.01 -12.18 -22.17
C THR A 278 -9.44 -12.25 -23.58
N ILE A 279 -9.10 -13.45 -24.08
CA ILE A 279 -8.56 -13.61 -25.44
C ILE A 279 -9.61 -13.25 -26.50
N ASP A 280 -10.86 -13.62 -26.28
CA ASP A 280 -11.97 -13.28 -27.17
C ASP A 280 -12.14 -11.76 -27.28
N ARG A 281 -12.12 -11.05 -26.15
CA ARG A 281 -12.16 -9.59 -26.10
C ARG A 281 -10.99 -8.95 -26.86
N LEU A 282 -9.76 -9.38 -26.60
CA LEU A 282 -8.55 -8.84 -27.25
C LEU A 282 -8.57 -9.08 -28.76
N ARG A 283 -9.06 -10.26 -29.21
CA ARG A 283 -9.28 -10.55 -30.64
C ARG A 283 -10.29 -9.58 -31.25
N HIS A 284 -11.46 -9.41 -30.63
CA HIS A 284 -12.49 -8.50 -31.13
C HIS A 284 -12.00 -7.04 -31.18
N GLN A 285 -11.24 -6.62 -30.16
CA GLN A 285 -10.63 -5.30 -30.11
C GLN A 285 -9.63 -5.08 -31.25
N ALA A 286 -8.69 -6.01 -31.43
CA ALA A 286 -7.72 -5.98 -32.53
C ALA A 286 -8.41 -6.00 -33.90
N ARG A 287 -9.49 -6.79 -34.06
CA ARG A 287 -10.28 -6.85 -35.30
C ARG A 287 -10.89 -5.50 -35.68
N LEU A 288 -11.48 -4.79 -34.71
CA LEU A 288 -12.08 -3.46 -34.95
C LEU A 288 -11.00 -2.42 -35.29
N GLN A 289 -9.89 -2.40 -34.56
CA GLN A 289 -8.78 -1.47 -34.79
C GLN A 289 -8.10 -1.70 -36.14
N VAL A 290 -7.84 -2.96 -36.53
CA VAL A 290 -7.28 -3.31 -37.83
C VAL A 290 -8.20 -2.87 -38.97
N ALA A 291 -9.50 -3.12 -38.86
CA ALA A 291 -10.46 -2.71 -39.89
C ALA A 291 -10.49 -1.19 -40.07
N ALA A 292 -10.54 -0.43 -38.97
CA ALA A 292 -10.51 1.04 -39.03
C ALA A 292 -9.18 1.58 -39.55
N ARG A 293 -8.04 0.94 -39.22
CA ARG A 293 -6.73 1.31 -39.75
C ARG A 293 -6.62 1.07 -41.25
N ASP A 294 -7.28 0.04 -41.78
CA ASP A 294 -7.19 -0.34 -43.18
C ASP A 294 -8.05 0.54 -44.10
N ASP A 295 -9.20 1.05 -43.64
CA ASP A 295 -10.12 1.84 -44.46
C ASP A 295 -10.44 3.26 -43.94
N GLY A 296 -9.92 3.64 -42.78
CA GLY A 296 -10.09 4.97 -42.19
C GLY A 296 -11.47 5.22 -41.55
N VAL A 297 -12.34 4.20 -41.47
CA VAL A 297 -13.69 4.37 -40.93
C VAL A 297 -13.76 3.93 -39.46
N LEU A 298 -14.19 4.86 -38.60
CA LEU A 298 -14.45 4.56 -37.19
C LEU A 298 -15.67 3.63 -37.05
N ARG A 299 -15.50 2.61 -36.23
CA ARG A 299 -16.50 1.57 -35.92
C ARG A 299 -16.63 1.33 -34.43
N TYR A 300 -17.81 0.89 -34.03
CA TYR A 300 -18.10 0.36 -32.69
C TYR A 300 -18.92 -0.93 -32.76
N GLU A 301 -18.97 -1.67 -31.64
CA GLU A 301 -19.75 -2.89 -31.43
C GLU A 301 -20.42 -2.79 -30.05
N LEU A 302 -21.73 -3.03 -29.97
CA LEU A 302 -22.50 -2.98 -28.71
C LEU A 302 -22.37 -4.29 -27.94
N LEU A 303 -22.22 -4.20 -26.62
CA LEU A 303 -22.04 -5.34 -25.72
C LEU A 303 -23.33 -5.62 -24.94
N ASP A 304 -23.87 -6.84 -25.05
CA ASP A 304 -25.06 -7.27 -24.30
C ASP A 304 -24.70 -7.77 -22.90
N LEU A 305 -24.69 -6.84 -21.94
CA LEU A 305 -24.62 -7.13 -20.50
C LEU A 305 -25.94 -6.87 -19.77
N THR A 306 -27.06 -6.85 -20.51
CA THR A 306 -28.35 -6.35 -20.02
C THR A 306 -29.06 -7.26 -19.00
N ARG A 307 -28.59 -8.50 -18.84
CA ARG A 307 -29.24 -9.56 -18.02
C ARG A 307 -29.25 -9.30 -16.51
N ASP A 308 -28.41 -8.39 -16.01
CA ASP A 308 -28.35 -8.02 -14.59
C ASP A 308 -29.01 -6.66 -14.27
N GLY A 309 -29.39 -5.90 -15.29
CA GLY A 309 -30.03 -4.59 -15.16
C GLY A 309 -29.17 -3.49 -14.51
N ARG A 310 -27.85 -3.68 -14.36
CA ARG A 310 -26.96 -2.73 -13.67
C ARG A 310 -25.62 -2.45 -14.37
N ARG A 311 -25.23 -3.21 -15.40
CA ARG A 311 -23.94 -3.07 -16.10
C ARG A 311 -24.09 -2.62 -17.55
N GLY A 312 -23.02 -2.04 -18.11
CA GLY A 312 -23.01 -1.49 -19.47
C GLY A 312 -24.09 -0.42 -19.67
N LEU A 313 -24.80 -0.46 -20.81
CA LEU A 313 -25.88 0.49 -21.12
C LEU A 313 -27.11 0.37 -20.20
N ALA A 314 -27.24 -0.71 -19.43
CA ALA A 314 -28.28 -0.84 -18.40
C ALA A 314 -27.96 -0.03 -17.13
N GLY A 315 -26.70 0.36 -16.94
CA GLY A 315 -26.26 1.21 -15.82
C GLY A 315 -26.55 2.70 -16.01
N LEU A 316 -27.13 3.10 -17.15
CA LEU A 316 -27.57 4.47 -17.38
C LEU A 316 -28.92 4.72 -16.67
N PRO A 317 -29.00 5.72 -15.76
CA PRO A 317 -30.28 6.14 -15.19
C PRO A 317 -31.14 6.85 -16.22
N LEU A 318 -32.40 7.14 -15.86
CA LEU A 318 -33.24 8.03 -16.67
C LEU A 318 -32.70 9.47 -16.59
N PRO A 319 -32.45 10.15 -17.73
CA PRO A 319 -32.09 11.56 -17.73
C PRO A 319 -33.08 12.41 -16.94
N SER A 320 -32.58 13.34 -16.13
CA SER A 320 -33.36 14.33 -15.42
C SER A 320 -32.95 15.76 -15.82
N PRO A 321 -33.87 16.74 -15.86
CA PRO A 321 -33.49 18.16 -15.98
C PRO A 321 -32.59 18.66 -14.83
N GLY A 322 -32.58 17.95 -13.69
CA GLY A 322 -31.68 18.23 -12.58
C GLY A 322 -30.24 17.75 -12.76
N ASP A 323 -29.93 16.98 -13.82
CA ASP A 323 -28.63 16.35 -13.99
C ASP A 323 -27.47 17.36 -14.07
N LEU A 324 -26.32 16.97 -13.52
CA LEU A 324 -25.07 17.74 -13.53
C LEU A 324 -23.96 16.97 -14.24
N PHE A 325 -23.06 17.68 -14.91
CA PHE A 325 -21.87 17.12 -15.57
C PHE A 325 -20.64 17.81 -15.02
N VAL A 326 -19.71 17.04 -14.47
CA VAL A 326 -18.61 17.58 -13.66
C VAL A 326 -17.26 17.10 -14.16
N ASP A 327 -16.25 17.97 -14.02
CA ASP A 327 -14.86 17.70 -14.30
C ASP A 327 -13.97 18.53 -13.36
N PHE A 328 -12.87 17.95 -12.87
CA PHE A 328 -11.97 18.60 -11.92
C PHE A 328 -10.57 18.76 -12.52
N GLU A 329 -10.00 19.96 -12.33
CA GLU A 329 -8.60 20.20 -12.62
C GLU A 329 -7.79 20.32 -11.33
N GLY A 330 -6.61 19.67 -11.34
CA GLY A 330 -5.74 19.66 -10.19
C GLY A 330 -4.27 19.74 -10.57
N ASP A 331 -3.50 20.40 -9.72
CA ASP A 331 -2.05 20.48 -9.81
C ASP A 331 -1.41 19.62 -8.71
N PRO A 332 -0.72 18.52 -9.07
CA PRO A 332 -0.05 17.66 -8.09
C PRO A 332 1.19 18.30 -7.44
N TRP A 333 1.69 19.43 -7.93
CA TRP A 333 2.90 20.12 -7.49
C TRP A 333 2.63 21.27 -6.50
N VAL A 334 1.37 21.70 -6.36
CA VAL A 334 0.98 22.73 -5.39
C VAL A 334 0.84 22.13 -3.98
N GLY A 335 1.50 22.75 -2.99
CA GLY A 335 1.45 22.30 -1.60
C GLY A 335 2.10 20.92 -1.39
N GLU A 336 1.84 20.31 -0.24
CA GLU A 336 2.33 18.95 0.03
C GLU A 336 1.48 17.89 -0.68
N HIS A 337 0.17 18.07 -0.88
CA HIS A 337 -0.75 17.00 -1.30
C HIS A 337 -1.41 17.22 -2.67
N GLY A 338 -0.91 18.18 -3.44
CA GLY A 338 -1.60 18.73 -4.60
C GLY A 338 -2.72 19.67 -4.21
N LEU A 339 -3.26 20.36 -5.21
CA LEU A 339 -4.40 21.26 -5.13
C LEU A 339 -5.35 20.97 -6.29
N GLU A 340 -6.60 20.58 -6.01
CA GLU A 340 -7.69 20.66 -6.97
C GLU A 340 -8.07 22.15 -7.09
N TYR A 341 -7.67 22.79 -8.19
CA TYR A 341 -7.76 24.24 -8.33
C TYR A 341 -9.04 24.70 -9.03
N LEU A 342 -9.74 23.80 -9.73
CA LEU A 342 -11.01 24.11 -10.39
C LEU A 342 -11.97 22.91 -10.31
N PHE A 343 -13.16 23.15 -9.76
CA PHE A 343 -14.30 22.23 -9.84
C PHE A 343 -15.30 22.79 -10.85
N GLY A 344 -15.38 22.15 -12.02
CA GLY A 344 -16.33 22.48 -13.06
C GLY A 344 -17.67 21.78 -12.86
N VAL A 345 -18.76 22.54 -13.00
CA VAL A 345 -20.12 22.01 -12.97
C VAL A 345 -20.93 22.58 -14.11
N LEU A 346 -21.39 21.74 -15.01
CA LEU A 346 -22.34 22.09 -16.06
C LEU A 346 -23.74 21.60 -15.67
N GLU A 347 -24.69 22.52 -15.58
CA GLU A 347 -26.10 22.20 -15.35
C GLU A 347 -26.76 21.73 -16.65
N GLY A 348 -27.43 20.58 -16.61
CA GLY A 348 -28.11 20.02 -17.78
C GLY A 348 -29.21 20.93 -18.32
N ALA A 349 -29.21 21.18 -19.63
CA ALA A 349 -30.39 21.66 -20.35
C ALA A 349 -31.42 20.51 -20.39
N GLY A 350 -32.70 20.81 -20.16
CA GLY A 350 -33.78 19.82 -19.96
C GLY A 350 -33.74 18.64 -20.93
N GLY A 351 -33.98 17.43 -20.39
CA GLY A 351 -33.81 16.16 -21.10
C GLY A 351 -34.54 16.04 -22.43
N ALA A 352 -34.02 15.17 -23.29
CA ALA A 352 -34.58 14.82 -24.59
C ALA A 352 -36.06 14.39 -24.47
N GLY A 353 -36.97 15.34 -24.71
CA GLY A 353 -38.41 15.12 -24.67
C GLY A 353 -39.25 16.29 -24.13
N ASP A 354 -38.65 17.32 -23.53
CA ASP A 354 -39.41 18.45 -22.95
C ASP A 354 -39.57 19.57 -24.00
N GLU A 355 -40.72 19.61 -24.70
CA GLU A 355 -41.18 20.81 -25.41
C GLU A 355 -41.54 21.89 -24.38
N ARG A 356 -40.54 22.52 -23.76
CA ARG A 356 -40.75 23.81 -23.11
C ARG A 356 -40.87 24.85 -24.22
N PRO A 357 -42.01 25.54 -24.36
CA PRO A 357 -42.09 26.61 -25.34
C PRO A 357 -41.21 27.76 -24.84
N SER A 358 -40.07 27.97 -25.50
CA SER A 358 -39.34 29.24 -25.39
C SER A 358 -40.27 30.33 -25.91
N VAL A 359 -40.42 31.41 -25.14
CA VAL A 359 -41.23 32.57 -25.53
C VAL A 359 -40.54 33.38 -26.65
N ASP A 360 -39.33 32.93 -27.05
CA ASP A 360 -38.34 33.70 -27.79
C ASP A 360 -37.60 32.89 -28.87
N GLY A 361 -37.70 31.55 -28.88
CA GLY A 361 -36.97 30.71 -29.85
C GLY A 361 -35.46 30.58 -29.62
N SER A 362 -34.92 31.00 -28.46
CA SER A 362 -33.54 30.71 -28.06
C SER A 362 -33.47 29.40 -27.25
N GLU A 363 -32.63 28.46 -27.66
CA GLU A 363 -32.19 27.36 -26.78
C GLU A 363 -31.45 27.99 -25.59
N GLU A 364 -31.93 27.78 -24.35
CA GLU A 364 -31.17 28.19 -23.16
C GLU A 364 -29.90 27.34 -23.10
N GLU A 365 -28.74 27.96 -23.32
CA GLU A 365 -27.46 27.28 -23.19
C GLU A 365 -27.29 26.73 -21.76
N PRO A 366 -26.71 25.51 -21.60
CA PRO A 366 -26.45 24.95 -20.29
C PRO A 366 -25.49 25.86 -19.51
N ARG A 367 -25.84 26.12 -18.25
CA ARG A 367 -25.08 27.03 -17.38
C ARG A 367 -23.88 26.30 -16.79
N TYR A 368 -22.70 26.90 -16.94
CA TYR A 368 -21.47 26.41 -16.33
C TYR A 368 -21.12 27.21 -15.07
N LEU A 369 -20.63 26.52 -14.05
CA LEU A 369 -20.15 27.05 -12.77
C LEU A 369 -18.70 26.59 -12.56
N ALA A 370 -17.80 27.55 -12.39
CA ALA A 370 -16.41 27.34 -12.00
C ALA A 370 -16.23 27.66 -10.52
N LEU A 371 -15.81 26.69 -9.73
CA LEU A 371 -15.40 26.90 -8.33
C LEU A 371 -13.87 26.83 -8.24
N TRP A 372 -13.24 27.99 -8.11
CA TRP A 372 -11.79 28.13 -8.08
C TRP A 372 -11.20 27.98 -6.68
N ALA A 373 -10.01 27.41 -6.62
CA ALA A 373 -9.17 27.32 -5.44
C ALA A 373 -7.70 27.60 -5.80
N HIS A 374 -7.03 28.42 -4.99
CA HIS A 374 -5.61 28.78 -5.18
C HIS A 374 -4.73 28.47 -3.96
N ASP A 375 -5.35 27.98 -2.88
CA ASP A 375 -4.71 27.51 -1.66
C ASP A 375 -5.57 26.43 -0.98
N ALA A 376 -5.06 25.83 0.10
CA ALA A 376 -5.75 24.75 0.81
C ALA A 376 -7.07 25.18 1.47
N ALA A 377 -7.19 26.44 1.89
CA ALA A 377 -8.43 26.96 2.47
C ALA A 377 -9.49 27.15 1.37
N GLY A 378 -9.08 27.65 0.21
CA GLY A 378 -9.88 27.74 -1.01
C GLY A 378 -10.31 26.36 -1.50
N GLU A 379 -9.43 25.35 -1.51
CA GLU A 379 -9.78 23.98 -1.91
C GLU A 379 -10.86 23.39 -1.01
N LYS A 380 -10.74 23.57 0.31
CA LYS A 380 -11.75 23.15 1.26
C LYS A 380 -13.09 23.87 1.00
N ALA A 381 -13.07 25.18 0.80
CA ALA A 381 -14.29 25.96 0.56
C ALA A 381 -14.97 25.61 -0.77
N ALA A 382 -14.19 25.45 -1.85
CA ALA A 382 -14.68 25.04 -3.15
C ALA A 382 -15.27 23.62 -3.11
N PHE A 383 -14.62 22.70 -2.42
CA PHE A 383 -15.13 21.35 -2.19
C PHE A 383 -16.45 21.35 -1.40
N GLU A 384 -16.54 22.12 -0.32
CA GLU A 384 -17.78 22.25 0.46
C GLU A 384 -18.91 22.85 -0.40
N ALA A 385 -18.64 23.92 -1.16
CA ALA A 385 -19.61 24.54 -2.07
C ALA A 385 -20.06 23.60 -3.18
N PHE A 386 -19.15 22.80 -3.75
CA PHE A 386 -19.45 21.79 -4.75
C PHE A 386 -20.42 20.73 -4.22
N VAL A 387 -20.13 20.16 -3.04
CA VAL A 387 -21.00 19.15 -2.42
C VAL A 387 -22.35 19.74 -2.04
N ASP A 388 -22.37 20.94 -1.45
CA ASP A 388 -23.60 21.62 -1.04
C ASP A 388 -24.50 21.90 -2.25
N CYS A 389 -23.93 22.34 -3.38
CA CYS A 389 -24.66 22.55 -4.63
C CYS A 389 -25.36 21.27 -5.12
N ILE A 390 -24.69 20.11 -5.03
CA ILE A 390 -25.29 18.83 -5.42
C ILE A 390 -26.41 18.44 -4.47
N ILE A 391 -26.20 18.59 -3.16
CA ILE A 391 -27.20 18.21 -2.13
C ILE A 391 -28.46 19.07 -2.26
N GLU A 392 -28.32 20.39 -2.38
CA GLU A 392 -29.46 21.30 -2.57
C GLU A 392 -30.28 20.92 -3.81
N ARG A 393 -29.60 20.55 -4.90
CA ARG A 393 -30.28 20.15 -6.15
C ARG A 393 -30.91 18.77 -6.07
N LEU A 394 -30.27 17.82 -5.39
CA LEU A 394 -30.82 16.49 -5.12
C LEU A 394 -32.07 16.55 -4.23
N GLU A 395 -32.13 17.52 -3.31
CA GLU A 395 -33.32 17.77 -2.49
C GLU A 395 -34.47 18.38 -3.30
N ALA A 396 -34.14 19.21 -4.30
CA ALA A 396 -35.12 19.78 -5.22
C ALA A 396 -35.62 18.76 -6.27
N ASP A 397 -34.74 17.89 -6.75
CA ASP A 397 -35.02 16.85 -7.74
C ASP A 397 -34.37 15.50 -7.34
N PRO A 398 -35.09 14.64 -6.60
CA PRO A 398 -34.56 13.33 -6.19
C PRO A 398 -34.24 12.36 -7.33
N ALA A 399 -34.63 12.68 -8.57
CA ALA A 399 -34.32 11.88 -9.75
C ALA A 399 -33.03 12.33 -10.48
N MET A 400 -32.38 13.42 -10.04
CA MET A 400 -31.15 13.90 -10.66
C MET A 400 -29.95 12.98 -10.45
N HIS A 401 -29.02 13.01 -11.40
CA HIS A 401 -27.74 12.33 -11.30
C HIS A 401 -26.57 13.29 -11.58
N VAL A 402 -25.38 12.94 -11.11
CA VAL A 402 -24.14 13.66 -11.39
C VAL A 402 -23.24 12.79 -12.24
N TYR A 403 -23.07 13.16 -13.50
CA TYR A 403 -22.25 12.43 -14.46
C TYR A 403 -20.81 12.94 -14.45
N HIS A 404 -19.88 12.00 -14.48
CA HIS A 404 -18.45 12.28 -14.57
C HIS A 404 -17.80 11.25 -15.49
N TYR A 405 -16.68 11.61 -16.13
CA TYR A 405 -16.10 10.72 -17.12
C TYR A 405 -15.39 9.54 -16.45
N ALA A 406 -14.53 9.75 -15.46
CA ALA A 406 -13.62 8.71 -14.97
C ALA A 406 -13.74 8.51 -13.45
N PRO A 407 -13.13 7.45 -12.87
CA PRO A 407 -13.15 7.27 -11.41
C PRO A 407 -12.43 8.38 -10.61
N TYR A 408 -11.74 9.32 -11.27
CA TYR A 408 -10.91 10.34 -10.63
C TYR A 408 -11.75 11.29 -9.76
N GLU A 409 -12.86 11.83 -10.27
CA GLU A 409 -13.67 12.82 -9.56
C GLU A 409 -14.20 12.26 -8.23
N VAL A 410 -14.74 11.03 -8.24
CA VAL A 410 -15.20 10.34 -7.02
C VAL A 410 -14.04 10.04 -6.06
N GLN A 411 -12.84 9.74 -6.57
CA GLN A 411 -11.65 9.55 -5.74
C GLN A 411 -11.17 10.86 -5.11
N ALA A 412 -11.17 11.95 -5.88
CA ALA A 412 -10.87 13.30 -5.41
C ALA A 412 -11.86 13.71 -4.31
N MET A 413 -13.16 13.51 -4.50
CA MET A 413 -14.18 13.77 -3.47
C MET A 413 -13.92 12.97 -2.19
N LYS A 414 -13.65 11.66 -2.29
CA LYS A 414 -13.33 10.83 -1.12
C LYS A 414 -12.05 11.29 -0.42
N LYS A 415 -11.02 11.65 -1.19
CA LYS A 415 -9.73 12.17 -0.70
C LYS A 415 -9.94 13.50 0.05
N LEU A 416 -10.65 14.45 -0.55
CA LEU A 416 -10.92 15.78 0.03
C LEU A 416 -11.81 15.69 1.27
N MET A 417 -12.89 14.89 1.22
CA MET A 417 -13.75 14.59 2.36
C MET A 417 -12.95 14.04 3.55
N SER A 418 -12.08 13.04 3.31
CA SER A 418 -11.25 12.43 4.36
C SER A 418 -10.13 13.36 4.84
N ARG A 419 -9.50 14.11 3.92
CA ARG A 419 -8.39 15.04 4.23
C ARG A 419 -8.86 16.20 5.10
N TYR A 420 -9.97 16.82 4.72
CA TYR A 420 -10.53 17.99 5.41
C TYR A 420 -11.53 17.63 6.52
N ALA A 421 -11.87 16.35 6.66
CA ALA A 421 -12.84 15.85 7.62
C ALA A 421 -14.18 16.63 7.57
N THR A 422 -14.64 16.95 6.35
CA THR A 422 -15.85 17.74 6.09
C THR A 422 -16.79 17.03 5.11
N ARG A 423 -18.07 17.37 5.16
CA ARG A 423 -19.17 16.81 4.32
C ARG A 423 -19.21 15.28 4.25
N GLU A 424 -18.82 14.64 5.36
CA GLU A 424 -18.68 13.19 5.46
C GLU A 424 -20.01 12.43 5.30
N ALA A 425 -21.14 13.04 5.68
CA ALA A 425 -22.46 12.43 5.62
C ALA A 425 -23.09 12.63 4.24
N GLU A 426 -22.89 13.82 3.66
CA GLU A 426 -23.37 14.24 2.36
C GLU A 426 -22.71 13.42 1.26
N VAL A 427 -21.38 13.30 1.27
CA VAL A 427 -20.66 12.45 0.30
C VAL A 427 -21.08 10.98 0.44
N ASP A 428 -21.27 10.47 1.65
CA ASP A 428 -21.77 9.10 1.85
C ASP A 428 -23.20 8.93 1.31
N ARG A 429 -24.08 9.93 1.49
CA ARG A 429 -25.43 9.97 0.91
C ARG A 429 -25.39 9.90 -0.62
N LEU A 430 -24.54 10.70 -1.27
CA LEU A 430 -24.38 10.70 -2.72
C LEU A 430 -23.89 9.33 -3.26
N LEU A 431 -22.88 8.75 -2.60
CA LEU A 431 -22.29 7.47 -3.02
C LEU A 431 -23.21 6.28 -2.74
N ARG A 432 -23.86 6.23 -1.57
CA ARG A 432 -24.80 5.17 -1.20
C ARG A 432 -26.11 5.27 -1.97
N GLY A 433 -26.54 6.48 -2.28
CA GLY A 433 -27.67 6.77 -3.16
C GLY A 433 -27.38 6.47 -4.64
N GLU A 434 -26.13 6.12 -5.00
CA GLU A 434 -25.70 5.86 -6.38
C GLU A 434 -26.02 7.06 -7.32
N VAL A 435 -25.90 8.29 -6.81
CA VAL A 435 -26.17 9.56 -7.53
C VAL A 435 -25.06 9.89 -8.53
N MET A 436 -23.82 9.49 -8.23
CA MET A 436 -22.65 9.69 -9.09
C MET A 436 -22.57 8.60 -10.17
N VAL A 437 -22.56 8.99 -11.44
CA VAL A 437 -22.57 8.08 -12.61
C VAL A 437 -21.26 8.15 -13.38
N ASP A 438 -20.53 7.03 -13.40
CA ASP A 438 -19.25 6.85 -14.07
C ASP A 438 -19.44 6.44 -15.55
N LEU A 439 -19.33 7.40 -16.46
CA LEU A 439 -19.55 7.16 -17.89
C LEU A 439 -18.44 6.33 -18.54
N TYR A 440 -17.19 6.39 -18.08
CA TYR A 440 -16.12 5.53 -18.59
C TYR A 440 -16.43 4.05 -18.35
N ARG A 441 -16.99 3.71 -17.19
CA ARG A 441 -17.47 2.35 -16.91
C ARG A 441 -18.60 1.93 -17.84
N VAL A 442 -19.60 2.79 -18.05
CA VAL A 442 -20.71 2.54 -18.98
C VAL A 442 -20.18 2.30 -20.40
N VAL A 443 -19.27 3.16 -20.89
CA VAL A 443 -18.64 3.01 -22.22
C VAL A 443 -17.88 1.68 -22.30
N THR A 444 -17.00 1.41 -21.34
CA THR A 444 -16.10 0.25 -21.42
C THR A 444 -16.80 -1.10 -21.24
N GLN A 445 -17.97 -1.11 -20.57
CA GLN A 445 -18.82 -2.28 -20.42
C GLN A 445 -19.90 -2.38 -21.52
N GLY A 446 -20.32 -1.27 -22.11
CA GLY A 446 -21.42 -1.21 -23.09
C GLY A 446 -20.98 -1.18 -24.56
N VAL A 447 -19.77 -0.69 -24.85
CA VAL A 447 -19.33 -0.40 -26.22
C VAL A 447 -17.86 -0.76 -26.44
N ARG A 448 -17.58 -1.49 -27.53
CA ARG A 448 -16.22 -1.70 -28.03
C ARG A 448 -15.95 -0.80 -29.22
N VAL A 449 -14.91 0.02 -29.18
CA VAL A 449 -14.58 0.97 -30.26
C VAL A 449 -13.28 0.61 -30.98
N SER A 450 -13.13 1.10 -32.20
CA SER A 450 -11.95 0.88 -33.07
C SER A 450 -10.74 1.80 -32.79
N LEU A 451 -10.77 2.58 -31.71
CA LEU A 451 -9.69 3.48 -31.31
C LEU A 451 -8.65 2.77 -30.44
N GLU A 452 -7.44 3.34 -30.36
CA GLU A 452 -6.32 2.84 -29.52
C GLU A 452 -6.49 3.22 -28.03
N SER A 453 -7.39 4.15 -27.69
CA SER A 453 -7.61 4.65 -26.33
C SER A 453 -9.07 5.03 -26.09
N TYR A 454 -9.51 4.83 -24.85
CA TYR A 454 -10.81 5.21 -24.30
C TYR A 454 -10.69 6.49 -23.46
N GLY A 455 -9.79 7.42 -23.78
CA GLY A 455 -9.81 8.76 -23.18
C GLY A 455 -10.97 9.58 -23.77
N LEU A 456 -11.57 10.48 -22.99
CA LEU A 456 -12.73 11.30 -23.41
C LEU A 456 -12.50 11.92 -24.80
N LYS A 457 -11.40 12.67 -24.93
CA LYS A 457 -10.94 13.32 -26.18
C LYS A 457 -10.73 12.37 -27.36
N LYS A 458 -10.33 11.13 -27.08
CA LYS A 458 -10.12 10.13 -28.14
C LYS A 458 -11.46 9.60 -28.64
N LEU A 459 -12.49 9.53 -27.79
CA LEU A 459 -13.83 9.07 -28.16
C LEU A 459 -14.68 10.12 -28.87
N GLU A 460 -14.40 11.41 -28.68
CA GLU A 460 -15.13 12.53 -29.29
C GLU A 460 -15.49 12.37 -30.77
N PRO A 461 -14.62 11.82 -31.66
CA PRO A 461 -14.99 11.62 -33.05
C PRO A 461 -16.28 10.80 -33.31
N PHE A 462 -16.81 10.09 -32.31
CA PHE A 462 -18.09 9.39 -32.41
C PHE A 462 -19.33 10.27 -32.13
N TYR A 463 -19.20 11.33 -31.32
CA TYR A 463 -20.35 12.08 -30.79
C TYR A 463 -20.18 13.61 -30.74
N TRP A 464 -18.97 14.12 -30.96
CA TRP A 464 -18.62 15.53 -30.83
C TRP A 464 -17.76 16.00 -32.02
N PRO A 465 -18.00 17.22 -32.55
CA PRO A 465 -17.17 17.79 -33.61
C PRO A 465 -15.75 18.11 -33.08
N GLN A 466 -14.80 18.32 -33.99
CA GLN A 466 -13.41 18.59 -33.64
C GLN A 466 -13.27 19.82 -32.72
N ARG A 467 -12.64 19.65 -31.54
CA ARG A 467 -12.36 20.72 -30.56
C ARG A 467 -11.57 21.87 -31.19
N GLN A 468 -11.86 23.09 -30.73
CA GLN A 468 -11.01 24.27 -30.89
C GLN A 468 -10.69 24.80 -29.50
N GLY A 469 -9.42 24.90 -29.13
CA GLY A 469 -8.96 25.36 -27.81
C GLY A 469 -7.43 25.41 -27.75
N ALA A 470 -6.88 26.28 -26.88
CA ALA A 470 -5.44 26.49 -26.73
C ALA A 470 -4.75 25.34 -25.97
N ILE A 471 -5.44 24.76 -24.98
CA ILE A 471 -4.90 23.69 -24.12
C ILE A 471 -5.18 22.30 -24.73
N ALA A 472 -4.10 21.58 -25.05
CA ALA A 472 -4.19 20.29 -25.74
C ALA A 472 -4.60 19.13 -24.83
N ASP A 473 -4.10 19.08 -23.60
CA ASP A 473 -4.33 17.99 -22.64
C ASP A 473 -4.13 18.44 -21.18
N GLY A 474 -4.38 17.52 -20.24
CA GLY A 474 -4.26 17.82 -18.81
C GLY A 474 -2.83 18.15 -18.35
N ALA A 475 -1.77 17.76 -19.08
CA ALA A 475 -0.41 18.18 -18.71
C ALA A 475 -0.17 19.64 -19.08
N ALA A 476 -0.69 20.08 -20.24
CA ALA A 476 -0.71 21.48 -20.62
C ALA A 476 -1.56 22.33 -19.67
N SER A 477 -2.67 21.79 -19.15
CA SER A 477 -3.50 22.42 -18.11
C SER A 477 -2.70 22.76 -16.84
N VAL A 478 -1.90 21.81 -16.33
CA VAL A 478 -1.05 22.10 -15.15
C VAL A 478 0.07 23.10 -15.46
N GLY A 479 0.69 23.02 -16.65
CA GLY A 479 1.69 23.98 -17.09
C GLY A 479 1.16 25.42 -17.15
N ALA A 480 -0.02 25.60 -17.74
CA ALA A 480 -0.71 26.88 -17.83
C ALA A 480 -1.10 27.42 -16.43
N TYR A 481 -1.61 26.58 -15.52
CA TYR A 481 -1.90 27.04 -14.16
C TYR A 481 -0.65 27.52 -13.41
N GLU A 482 0.48 26.83 -13.58
CA GLU A 482 1.77 27.24 -13.01
C GLU A 482 2.35 28.51 -13.65
N GLU A 483 2.04 28.79 -14.91
CA GLU A 483 2.36 30.06 -15.58
C GLU A 483 1.52 31.20 -15.00
N TRP A 484 0.21 31.00 -14.85
CA TRP A 484 -0.68 31.97 -14.20
C TRP A 484 -0.23 32.32 -12.79
N ARG A 485 0.21 31.35 -11.98
CA ARG A 485 0.70 31.62 -10.61
C ARG A 485 1.92 32.54 -10.55
N GLU A 486 2.67 32.67 -11.65
CA GLU A 486 3.78 33.61 -11.77
C GLU A 486 3.34 34.94 -12.35
N GLU A 487 2.73 34.91 -13.53
CA GLU A 487 2.43 36.11 -14.32
C GLU A 487 1.17 36.83 -13.82
N HIS A 488 0.30 36.10 -13.12
CA HIS A 488 -1.02 36.54 -12.67
C HIS A 488 -1.87 37.09 -13.82
N ASP A 489 -1.78 36.43 -15.00
CA ASP A 489 -2.51 36.81 -16.21
C ASP A 489 -3.89 36.13 -16.26
N ASP A 490 -4.95 36.92 -16.09
CA ASP A 490 -6.34 36.44 -16.10
C ASP A 490 -6.73 35.76 -17.42
N GLU A 491 -6.05 36.02 -18.54
CA GLU A 491 -6.30 35.31 -19.81
C GLU A 491 -6.01 33.81 -19.68
N ILE A 492 -5.00 33.42 -18.91
CA ILE A 492 -4.63 32.02 -18.69
C ILE A 492 -5.69 31.30 -17.85
N LEU A 493 -6.27 31.96 -16.83
CA LEU A 493 -7.39 31.39 -16.06
C LEU A 493 -8.62 31.17 -16.94
N GLN A 494 -8.89 32.10 -17.87
CA GLN A 494 -9.99 31.95 -18.81
C GLN A 494 -9.75 30.75 -19.74
N GLU A 495 -8.54 30.55 -20.26
CA GLU A 495 -8.22 29.38 -21.09
C GLU A 495 -8.38 28.05 -20.34
N LEU A 496 -7.98 28.01 -19.05
CA LEU A 496 -8.18 26.85 -18.18
C LEU A 496 -9.67 26.58 -17.90
N GLN A 497 -10.45 27.64 -17.69
CA GLN A 497 -11.89 27.53 -17.50
C GLN A 497 -12.57 26.99 -18.77
N ASP A 498 -12.25 27.55 -19.93
CA ASP A 498 -12.79 27.13 -21.23
C ASP A 498 -12.45 25.66 -21.51
N TYR A 499 -11.23 25.25 -21.16
CA TYR A 499 -10.78 23.87 -21.27
C TYR A 499 -11.63 22.90 -20.43
N ASN A 500 -11.83 23.21 -19.15
CA ASN A 500 -12.62 22.38 -18.24
C ASN A 500 -14.11 22.38 -18.61
N GLU A 501 -14.66 23.53 -19.03
CA GLU A 501 -16.03 23.63 -19.53
C GLU A 501 -16.25 22.73 -20.75
N LEU A 502 -15.29 22.67 -21.68
CA LEU A 502 -15.33 21.77 -22.83
C LEU A 502 -15.38 20.30 -22.40
N ASP A 503 -14.66 19.91 -21.34
CA ASP A 503 -14.70 18.54 -20.81
C ASP A 503 -16.06 18.21 -20.15
N CYS A 504 -16.66 19.14 -19.41
CA CYS A 504 -18.04 18.99 -18.91
C CYS A 504 -19.06 18.85 -20.05
N ARG A 505 -18.95 19.69 -21.10
CA ARG A 505 -19.83 19.64 -22.28
C ARG A 505 -19.66 18.35 -23.08
N SER A 506 -18.42 17.89 -23.26
CA SER A 506 -18.13 16.60 -23.89
C SER A 506 -18.72 15.43 -23.09
N THR A 507 -18.74 15.52 -21.75
CA THR A 507 -19.34 14.51 -20.88
C THR A 507 -20.86 14.45 -21.03
N LEU A 508 -21.54 15.61 -21.14
CA LEU A 508 -22.96 15.69 -21.50
C LEU A 508 -23.25 15.03 -22.85
N ALA A 509 -22.49 15.40 -23.89
CA ALA A 509 -22.70 14.85 -25.22
C ALA A 509 -22.43 13.34 -25.29
N LEU A 510 -21.45 12.86 -24.52
CA LEU A 510 -21.20 11.44 -24.38
C LEU A 510 -22.40 10.72 -23.75
N ARG A 511 -22.99 11.27 -22.68
CA ARG A 511 -24.22 10.73 -22.06
C ARG A 511 -25.34 10.61 -23.09
N ASP A 512 -25.57 11.67 -23.86
CA ASP A 512 -26.61 11.69 -24.89
C ASP A 512 -26.35 10.66 -25.99
N TRP A 513 -25.10 10.53 -26.45
CA TRP A 513 -24.72 9.50 -27.41
C TRP A 513 -24.95 8.09 -26.86
N LEU A 514 -24.61 7.83 -25.59
CA LEU A 514 -24.85 6.53 -24.95
C LEU A 514 -26.34 6.19 -24.86
N GLU A 515 -27.23 7.17 -24.66
CA GLU A 515 -28.68 6.96 -24.76
C GLU A 515 -29.11 6.54 -26.16
N THR A 516 -28.51 7.11 -27.22
CA THR A 516 -28.78 6.65 -28.60
C THR A 516 -28.35 5.20 -28.84
N LEU A 517 -27.18 4.81 -28.31
CA LEU A 517 -26.69 3.43 -28.40
C LEU A 517 -27.55 2.45 -27.60
N ARG A 518 -28.09 2.90 -26.47
CA ARG A 518 -29.03 2.12 -25.67
C ARG A 518 -30.30 1.83 -26.48
N CYS A 519 -30.87 2.81 -27.18
CA CYS A 519 -32.02 2.59 -28.06
C CYS A 519 -31.69 1.66 -29.24
N GLU A 520 -30.48 1.74 -29.80
CA GLU A 520 -29.99 0.82 -30.83
C GLU A 520 -29.98 -0.62 -30.30
N LEU A 521 -29.46 -0.84 -29.07
CA LEU A 521 -29.41 -2.14 -28.43
C LEU A 521 -30.82 -2.68 -28.09
N GLU A 522 -31.72 -1.85 -27.58
CA GLU A 522 -33.13 -2.22 -27.35
C GLU A 522 -33.81 -2.72 -28.63
N THR A 523 -33.53 -2.04 -29.74
CA THR A 523 -34.04 -2.43 -31.06
C THR A 523 -33.47 -3.76 -31.51
N ALA A 524 -32.16 -4.00 -31.31
CA ALA A 524 -31.50 -5.25 -31.67
C ALA A 524 -31.96 -6.44 -30.83
N LEU A 525 -32.24 -6.23 -29.54
CA LEU A 525 -32.71 -7.28 -28.61
C LEU A 525 -34.22 -7.54 -28.73
N GLY A 526 -34.99 -6.60 -29.26
CA GLY A 526 -36.46 -6.67 -29.33
C GLY A 526 -37.14 -6.57 -27.97
N ALA A 527 -36.45 -6.02 -26.96
CA ALA A 527 -36.94 -5.83 -25.60
C ALA A 527 -36.32 -4.57 -24.98
N PRO A 528 -37.07 -3.85 -24.12
CA PRO A 528 -36.52 -2.70 -23.40
C PRO A 528 -35.44 -3.17 -22.42
N ILE A 529 -34.37 -2.40 -22.32
CA ILE A 529 -33.33 -2.65 -21.32
C ILE A 529 -33.85 -2.13 -19.98
N PRO A 530 -33.66 -2.82 -18.84
CA PRO A 530 -34.00 -2.24 -17.54
C PRO A 530 -33.28 -0.90 -17.34
N ARG A 531 -33.95 0.07 -16.70
CA ARG A 531 -33.25 1.27 -16.23
C ARG A 531 -32.78 1.06 -14.80
N PHE A 532 -31.61 1.62 -14.52
CA PHE A 532 -31.14 1.76 -13.18
C PHE A 532 -32.06 2.75 -12.43
N GLU A 533 -32.75 2.27 -11.40
CA GLU A 533 -33.41 3.13 -10.42
C GLU A 533 -32.52 3.17 -9.17
N PRO A 534 -32.06 4.36 -8.74
CA PRO A 534 -31.40 4.54 -7.46
C PRO A 534 -32.23 3.87 -6.36
N ARG A 535 -31.56 3.28 -5.36
CA ARG A 535 -32.28 2.83 -4.16
C ARG A 535 -32.89 4.05 -3.50
N ALA A 536 -34.18 4.29 -3.73
CA ALA A 536 -34.97 5.12 -2.84
C ALA A 536 -34.66 4.65 -1.42
N GLU A 537 -34.42 5.58 -0.49
CA GLU A 537 -34.41 5.28 0.94
C GLU A 537 -35.53 4.27 1.19
N GLU A 538 -35.19 3.08 1.69
CA GLU A 538 -36.17 2.02 1.93
C GLU A 538 -37.38 2.67 2.61
N LYS A 539 -38.50 2.80 1.87
CA LYS A 539 -39.71 3.38 2.45
C LYS A 539 -40.00 2.56 3.71
N PRO A 540 -40.14 3.19 4.88
CA PRO A 540 -40.28 2.49 6.16
C PRO A 540 -41.58 1.70 6.13
N GLY A 541 -41.46 0.42 5.78
CA GLY A 541 -42.58 -0.46 5.53
C GLY A 541 -42.41 -1.85 6.15
N ASP A 542 -41.18 -2.27 6.48
CA ASP A 542 -40.95 -3.54 7.16
C ASP A 542 -40.03 -3.42 8.38
N THR A 543 -40.71 -3.46 9.54
CA THR A 543 -40.25 -3.77 10.90
C THR A 543 -39.71 -2.61 11.75
N MET A 544 -40.37 -2.38 12.90
CA MET A 544 -39.97 -1.53 14.05
C MET A 544 -38.48 -1.57 14.45
N ASN A 545 -37.71 -2.57 14.01
CA ASN A 545 -36.27 -2.67 14.24
C ASN A 545 -35.45 -1.74 13.33
N ALA A 546 -35.93 -1.37 12.14
CA ALA A 546 -35.24 -0.45 11.24
C ALA A 546 -35.34 1.00 11.74
N GLU A 547 -36.54 1.44 12.13
CA GLU A 547 -36.78 2.78 12.70
C GLU A 547 -36.02 3.00 14.00
N ARG A 548 -36.00 2.00 14.90
CA ARG A 548 -35.23 2.09 16.15
C ARG A 548 -33.72 2.18 15.89
N ARG A 549 -33.21 1.44 14.89
CA ARG A 549 -31.79 1.51 14.49
C ARG A 549 -31.45 2.83 13.81
N ALA A 550 -32.34 3.38 12.99
CA ALA A 550 -32.16 4.68 12.37
C ALA A 550 -32.09 5.79 13.44
N SER A 551 -33.05 5.81 14.37
CA SER A 551 -33.08 6.76 15.50
C SER A 551 -31.88 6.61 16.44
N GLU A 552 -31.46 5.38 16.75
CA GLU A 552 -30.25 5.12 17.55
C GLU A 552 -28.98 5.62 16.81
N THR A 553 -28.91 5.46 15.48
CA THR A 553 -27.78 5.93 14.66
C THR A 553 -27.73 7.46 14.61
N THR A 554 -28.86 8.14 14.35
CA THR A 554 -28.94 9.61 14.33
C THR A 554 -28.49 10.21 15.65
N ARG A 555 -28.90 9.64 16.78
CA ARG A 555 -28.48 10.11 18.11
C ARG A 555 -26.98 9.92 18.35
N GLU A 556 -26.42 8.79 17.94
CA GLU A 556 -24.96 8.56 18.02
C GLU A 556 -24.17 9.52 17.11
N ASP A 557 -24.74 9.93 15.98
CA ASP A 557 -24.15 10.89 15.04
C ASP A 557 -24.13 12.30 15.62
N GLU A 558 -25.26 12.75 16.18
CA GLU A 558 -25.38 14.04 16.88
C GLU A 558 -24.40 14.13 18.06
N GLU A 559 -24.34 13.07 18.88
CA GLU A 559 -23.43 12.97 20.03
C GLU A 559 -21.95 13.04 19.61
N SER A 560 -21.61 12.37 18.49
CA SER A 560 -20.25 12.39 17.95
C SER A 560 -19.89 13.78 17.43
N ALA A 561 -20.81 14.44 16.72
CA ALA A 561 -20.60 15.79 16.19
C ALA A 561 -20.42 16.82 17.31
N GLU A 562 -21.22 16.73 18.38
CA GLU A 562 -21.09 17.57 19.57
C GLU A 562 -19.70 17.42 20.22
N LEU A 563 -19.24 16.19 20.42
CA LEU A 563 -17.92 15.91 21.00
C LEU A 563 -16.78 16.43 20.12
N VAL A 564 -16.86 16.22 18.81
CA VAL A 564 -15.87 16.73 17.84
C VAL A 564 -15.82 18.26 17.89
N ALA A 565 -16.97 18.93 17.89
CA ALA A 565 -17.05 20.39 17.97
C ALA A 565 -16.44 20.92 19.29
N CYS A 566 -16.75 20.27 20.41
CA CYS A 566 -16.22 20.66 21.72
C CYS A 566 -14.69 20.52 21.80
N LEU A 567 -14.16 19.37 21.36
CA LEU A 567 -12.72 19.08 21.41
C LEU A 567 -11.89 19.86 20.38
N SER A 568 -12.52 20.33 19.30
CA SER A 568 -11.85 21.13 18.25
C SER A 568 -12.00 22.64 18.48
N ALA A 569 -12.79 23.07 19.47
CA ALA A 569 -13.01 24.49 19.74
C ALA A 569 -11.70 25.20 20.13
N GLY A 570 -11.30 26.21 19.34
CA GLY A 570 -10.08 26.98 19.58
C GLY A 570 -8.78 26.23 19.30
N VAL A 571 -8.84 25.12 18.54
CA VAL A 571 -7.66 24.38 18.07
C VAL A 571 -7.31 24.83 16.66
N PRO A 572 -6.06 25.29 16.40
CA PRO A 572 -5.61 25.64 15.05
C PRO A 572 -5.68 24.46 14.06
N ASP A 573 -5.99 24.75 12.80
CA ASP A 573 -6.00 23.77 11.72
C ASP A 573 -4.58 23.27 11.39
N GLU A 574 -3.56 24.12 11.56
CA GLU A 574 -2.17 23.75 11.32
C GLU A 574 -1.55 23.03 12.52
N ALA A 575 -0.99 21.82 12.30
CA ALA A 575 -0.42 21.01 13.36
C ALA A 575 0.76 21.68 14.10
N GLY A 576 1.52 22.53 13.41
CA GLY A 576 2.67 23.25 13.98
C GLY A 576 2.30 24.35 14.99
N GLU A 577 1.05 24.82 14.96
CA GLU A 577 0.55 25.90 15.82
C GLU A 577 -0.13 25.39 17.09
N ARG A 578 -0.38 24.08 17.20
CA ARG A 578 -1.09 23.47 18.32
C ARG A 578 -0.15 23.22 19.50
N ASP A 579 -0.58 23.59 20.70
CA ASP A 579 0.08 23.13 21.91
C ASP A 579 -0.20 21.63 22.19
N GLY A 580 0.50 21.06 23.18
CA GLY A 580 0.37 19.63 23.50
C GLY A 580 -1.04 19.21 23.97
N GLY A 581 -1.80 20.10 24.60
CA GLY A 581 -3.19 19.84 24.99
C GLY A 581 -4.13 19.93 23.79
N GLN A 582 -4.00 20.98 22.99
CA GLN A 582 -4.75 21.16 21.75
C GLN A 582 -4.53 20.00 20.77
N GLN A 583 -3.29 19.50 20.64
CA GLN A 583 -2.99 18.35 19.79
C GLN A 583 -3.70 17.08 20.26
N VAL A 584 -3.80 16.85 21.57
CA VAL A 584 -4.53 15.69 22.12
C VAL A 584 -6.03 15.85 21.95
N GLY A 585 -6.57 17.06 22.19
CA GLY A 585 -7.98 17.37 21.96
C GLY A 585 -8.38 17.12 20.49
N TRP A 586 -7.58 17.66 19.57
CA TRP A 586 -7.74 17.42 18.13
C TRP A 586 -7.68 15.94 17.79
N LEU A 587 -6.67 15.21 18.30
CA LEU A 587 -6.52 13.79 17.99
C LEU A 587 -7.70 12.97 18.54
N LEU A 588 -8.17 13.25 19.75
CA LEU A 588 -9.38 12.62 20.30
C LEU A 588 -10.61 12.94 19.44
N ALA A 589 -10.78 14.17 18.98
CA ALA A 589 -11.86 14.54 18.06
C ALA A 589 -11.80 13.70 16.79
N GLN A 590 -10.61 13.53 16.19
CA GLN A 590 -10.45 12.66 15.04
C GLN A 590 -10.78 11.20 15.38
N LEU A 591 -10.38 10.69 16.55
CA LEU A 591 -10.64 9.30 16.92
C LEU A 591 -12.13 8.97 17.12
N VAL A 592 -12.98 9.95 17.49
CA VAL A 592 -14.44 9.75 17.63
C VAL A 592 -15.07 9.19 16.34
N GLY A 593 -14.67 9.72 15.17
CA GLY A 593 -15.14 9.27 13.86
C GLY A 593 -14.38 8.08 13.26
N TRP A 594 -13.32 7.61 13.91
CA TRP A 594 -12.34 6.68 13.31
C TRP A 594 -12.96 5.35 12.85
N HIS A 595 -13.67 4.65 13.74
CA HIS A 595 -14.25 3.34 13.39
C HIS A 595 -15.28 3.44 12.25
N ARG A 596 -16.04 4.54 12.20
CA ARG A 596 -16.99 4.81 11.13
C ARG A 596 -16.27 5.01 9.80
N ARG A 597 -15.24 5.86 9.77
CA ARG A 597 -14.40 6.04 8.57
C ARG A 597 -13.77 4.73 8.15
N GLU A 598 -13.25 3.94 9.07
CA GLU A 598 -12.63 2.63 8.79
C GLU A 598 -13.62 1.62 8.17
N ALA A 599 -14.91 1.72 8.49
CA ALA A 599 -15.96 0.88 7.91
C ALA A 599 -16.40 1.34 6.50
N LYS A 600 -16.33 2.64 6.17
CA LYS A 600 -16.82 3.22 4.91
C LYS A 600 -16.18 2.59 3.66
N PRO A 601 -14.84 2.47 3.52
CA PRO A 601 -14.23 1.83 2.35
C PRO A 601 -14.66 0.38 2.15
N LYS A 602 -14.91 -0.38 3.23
CA LYS A 602 -15.43 -1.75 3.12
C LYS A 602 -16.83 -1.77 2.52
N TRP A 603 -17.69 -0.83 2.94
CA TRP A 603 -19.00 -0.65 2.33
C TRP A 603 -18.90 -0.21 0.88
N TRP A 604 -18.12 0.82 0.57
CA TRP A 604 -17.96 1.31 -0.81
C TRP A 604 -17.39 0.23 -1.73
N ALA A 605 -16.37 -0.51 -1.29
CA ALA A 605 -15.80 -1.62 -2.05
C ALA A 605 -16.79 -2.78 -2.19
N TRP A 606 -17.65 -3.01 -1.19
CA TRP A 606 -18.74 -3.97 -1.31
C TRP A 606 -19.72 -3.56 -2.41
N PHE A 607 -20.22 -2.31 -2.38
CA PHE A 607 -21.13 -1.79 -3.43
C PHE A 607 -20.48 -1.76 -4.81
N ASP A 608 -19.23 -1.31 -4.92
CA ASP A 608 -18.48 -1.29 -6.19
C ASP A 608 -18.34 -2.69 -6.78
N ARG A 609 -18.02 -3.71 -5.95
CA ARG A 609 -17.96 -5.11 -6.40
C ARG A 609 -19.29 -5.66 -6.89
N LEU A 610 -20.42 -5.16 -6.41
CA LEU A 610 -21.73 -5.54 -6.95
C LEU A 610 -21.91 -5.04 -8.40
N LEU A 611 -21.21 -3.97 -8.79
CA LEU A 611 -21.27 -3.35 -10.12
C LEU A 611 -20.18 -3.87 -11.08
N LYS A 612 -19.18 -4.60 -10.58
CA LYS A 612 -18.11 -5.17 -11.40
C LYS A 612 -18.62 -6.30 -12.29
N SER A 613 -18.08 -6.38 -13.50
CA SER A 613 -18.15 -7.57 -14.37
C SER A 613 -17.38 -8.75 -13.75
N ASP A 614 -17.66 -9.98 -14.21
CA ASP A 614 -16.89 -11.15 -13.74
C ASP A 614 -15.39 -11.01 -14.09
N GLU A 615 -15.02 -10.38 -15.22
CA GLU A 615 -13.62 -10.05 -15.57
C GLU A 615 -12.97 -9.10 -14.55
N GLU A 616 -13.70 -8.05 -14.15
CA GLU A 616 -13.23 -7.11 -13.13
C GLU A 616 -13.13 -7.77 -11.75
N LEU A 617 -13.99 -8.75 -11.45
CA LEU A 617 -13.93 -9.55 -10.22
C LEU A 617 -12.80 -10.60 -10.23
N VAL A 618 -12.40 -11.11 -11.40
CA VAL A 618 -11.18 -11.93 -11.55
C VAL A 618 -9.93 -11.13 -11.19
N LEU A 619 -9.94 -9.83 -11.49
CA LEU A 619 -8.86 -8.91 -11.12
C LEU A 619 -8.97 -8.38 -9.68
N ASP A 620 -10.11 -8.59 -9.01
CA ASP A 620 -10.33 -8.16 -7.63
C ASP A 620 -9.82 -9.22 -6.64
N HIS A 621 -8.70 -8.93 -5.98
CA HIS A 621 -8.02 -9.86 -5.08
C HIS A 621 -8.79 -10.25 -3.81
N GLU A 622 -9.97 -9.69 -3.57
CA GLU A 622 -10.84 -10.07 -2.45
C GLU A 622 -11.93 -11.06 -2.89
N SER A 623 -12.14 -11.24 -4.19
CA SER A 623 -13.28 -11.93 -4.78
C SER A 623 -12.84 -13.18 -5.55
N ILE A 624 -13.78 -14.08 -5.83
CA ILE A 624 -13.61 -15.16 -6.82
C ILE A 624 -14.61 -14.92 -7.94
N GLY A 625 -14.11 -14.80 -9.17
CA GLY A 625 -14.91 -14.56 -10.37
C GLY A 625 -15.08 -15.83 -11.20
N GLU A 626 -16.02 -15.82 -12.15
CA GLU A 626 -16.22 -16.90 -13.14
C GLU A 626 -16.44 -18.30 -12.52
N LEU A 627 -17.13 -18.38 -11.38
CA LEU A 627 -17.53 -19.62 -10.73
C LEU A 627 -18.42 -20.47 -11.65
N THR A 628 -18.03 -21.73 -11.82
CA THR A 628 -18.83 -22.74 -12.54
C THR A 628 -19.32 -23.80 -11.57
N TYR A 629 -20.64 -24.00 -11.46
CA TYR A 629 -21.17 -25.08 -10.64
C TYR A 629 -20.72 -26.45 -11.17
N VAL A 630 -20.19 -27.30 -10.28
CA VAL A 630 -19.69 -28.63 -10.61
C VAL A 630 -20.69 -29.69 -10.16
N ASP A 631 -20.85 -29.87 -8.85
CA ASP A 631 -21.70 -30.91 -8.25
C ASP A 631 -22.08 -30.62 -6.77
N GLU A 632 -22.89 -31.50 -6.18
CA GLU A 632 -23.20 -31.49 -4.74
C GLU A 632 -22.25 -32.45 -4.02
N VAL A 633 -21.61 -31.97 -2.94
CA VAL A 633 -20.66 -32.76 -2.14
C VAL A 633 -21.41 -33.38 -0.95
N LEU A 634 -21.40 -34.70 -0.87
CA LEU A 634 -21.97 -35.43 0.27
C LEU A 634 -20.93 -35.49 1.42
N PRO A 635 -21.35 -35.34 2.69
CA PRO A 635 -20.46 -35.59 3.83
C PRO A 635 -20.02 -37.07 3.88
N ASP A 636 -18.86 -37.34 4.50
CA ASP A 636 -18.23 -38.67 4.56
C ASP A 636 -19.11 -39.77 5.19
N ASP A 637 -20.14 -39.39 5.96
CA ASP A 637 -21.12 -40.29 6.58
C ASP A 637 -22.36 -40.56 5.69
N GLY A 638 -22.42 -39.99 4.49
CA GLY A 638 -23.46 -40.22 3.49
C GLY A 638 -24.85 -39.68 3.84
N ALA A 639 -25.00 -38.94 4.95
CA ALA A 639 -26.28 -38.41 5.40
C ALA A 639 -26.32 -36.88 5.23
N PRO A 640 -27.18 -36.32 4.35
CA PRO A 640 -27.35 -34.87 4.30
C PRO A 640 -27.88 -34.38 5.65
N ALA A 641 -27.19 -33.40 6.26
CA ALA A 641 -27.72 -32.71 7.42
C ALA A 641 -29.09 -32.12 7.04
N ALA A 642 -30.14 -32.42 7.82
CA ALA A 642 -31.55 -32.17 7.45
C ALA A 642 -31.91 -30.69 7.11
N ARG A 643 -30.97 -29.75 7.23
CA ARG A 643 -31.16 -28.30 7.04
C ARG A 643 -30.16 -27.63 6.10
N SER A 644 -29.15 -28.32 5.56
CA SER A 644 -28.12 -27.69 4.68
C SER A 644 -27.47 -28.69 3.72
N ARG A 645 -27.11 -28.21 2.51
CA ARG A 645 -26.36 -28.95 1.48
C ARG A 645 -25.03 -28.26 1.18
N VAL A 646 -24.04 -29.01 0.68
CA VAL A 646 -22.73 -28.48 0.28
C VAL A 646 -22.60 -28.58 -1.23
N HIS A 647 -22.29 -27.48 -1.90
CA HIS A 647 -22.18 -27.39 -3.36
C HIS A 647 -20.76 -26.98 -3.76
N ARG A 648 -20.20 -27.63 -4.78
CA ARG A 648 -18.87 -27.34 -5.32
C ARG A 648 -18.94 -26.45 -6.55
N TYR A 649 -18.04 -25.48 -6.60
CA TYR A 649 -17.87 -24.55 -7.72
C TYR A 649 -16.41 -24.53 -8.15
N GLY A 650 -16.17 -24.58 -9.46
CA GLY A 650 -14.85 -24.45 -10.08
C GLY A 650 -14.51 -22.98 -10.39
N PHE A 651 -13.24 -22.60 -10.32
CA PHE A 651 -12.70 -21.28 -10.66
C PHE A 651 -11.27 -21.38 -11.19
N ASP A 652 -10.71 -20.30 -11.77
CA ASP A 652 -9.32 -20.28 -12.25
C ASP A 652 -8.32 -20.44 -11.07
N PRO A 653 -7.55 -21.54 -11.01
CA PRO A 653 -6.56 -21.77 -9.94
C PRO A 653 -5.48 -20.68 -9.82
N THR A 654 -5.32 -19.82 -10.83
CA THR A 654 -4.36 -18.71 -10.85
C THR A 654 -4.92 -17.39 -10.34
N GLN A 655 -6.25 -17.29 -10.17
CA GLN A 655 -6.89 -16.11 -9.60
C GLN A 655 -6.48 -15.94 -8.12
N GLU A 656 -6.09 -14.72 -7.75
CA GLU A 656 -5.89 -14.37 -6.34
C GLU A 656 -7.23 -14.03 -5.67
N HIS A 657 -7.44 -14.53 -4.46
CA HIS A 657 -8.57 -14.17 -3.61
C HIS A 657 -8.18 -14.22 -2.12
N LYS A 658 -9.01 -13.61 -1.26
CA LYS A 658 -8.88 -13.73 0.21
C LYS A 658 -9.91 -14.64 0.88
N VAL A 659 -10.83 -15.21 0.08
CA VAL A 659 -11.84 -16.17 0.56
C VAL A 659 -11.16 -17.37 1.23
N SER A 660 -11.60 -17.70 2.44
CA SER A 660 -11.07 -18.77 3.29
C SER A 660 -12.20 -19.63 3.88
N PRO A 661 -11.94 -20.89 4.28
CA PRO A 661 -12.90 -21.68 5.04
C PRO A 661 -13.37 -20.95 6.31
N GLY A 662 -14.68 -20.97 6.56
CA GLY A 662 -15.36 -20.20 7.61
C GLY A 662 -16.01 -18.91 7.11
N ASP A 663 -15.58 -18.37 5.97
CA ASP A 663 -16.13 -17.13 5.43
C ASP A 663 -17.58 -17.30 4.97
N THR A 664 -18.33 -16.19 4.98
CA THR A 664 -19.74 -16.14 4.54
C THR A 664 -19.92 -15.14 3.40
N PRO A 665 -19.40 -15.43 2.18
CA PRO A 665 -19.41 -14.50 1.07
C PRO A 665 -20.82 -14.20 0.54
N CYS A 666 -20.90 -13.13 -0.24
CA CYS A 666 -22.10 -12.67 -0.95
C CYS A 666 -22.00 -13.00 -2.44
N ASP A 667 -23.13 -13.29 -3.08
CA ASP A 667 -23.25 -13.33 -4.54
C ASP A 667 -23.47 -11.89 -5.05
N PRO A 668 -22.57 -11.31 -5.86
CA PRO A 668 -22.67 -9.93 -6.30
C PRO A 668 -23.89 -9.67 -7.20
N ARG A 669 -24.37 -10.68 -7.93
CA ARG A 669 -25.55 -10.56 -8.81
C ARG A 669 -26.85 -10.43 -8.03
N THR A 670 -26.92 -11.03 -6.84
CA THR A 670 -28.15 -11.03 -6.02
C THR A 670 -28.05 -10.12 -4.80
N GLY A 671 -26.84 -9.73 -4.39
CA GLY A 671 -26.59 -9.01 -3.15
C GLY A 671 -26.90 -9.80 -1.88
N LYS A 672 -27.10 -11.14 -2.00
CA LYS A 672 -27.45 -12.05 -0.88
C LYS A 672 -26.32 -13.02 -0.59
N GLY A 673 -26.32 -13.59 0.62
CA GLY A 673 -25.32 -14.58 1.04
C GLY A 673 -25.26 -15.81 0.13
N ALA A 674 -24.06 -16.13 -0.36
CA ALA A 674 -23.80 -17.25 -1.25
C ALA A 674 -23.73 -18.61 -0.50
N GLY A 675 -23.48 -18.57 0.81
CA GLY A 675 -23.29 -19.74 1.68
C GLY A 675 -22.10 -19.55 2.61
N THR A 676 -21.81 -20.54 3.46
CA THR A 676 -20.57 -20.58 4.25
C THR A 676 -19.53 -21.41 3.50
N VAL A 677 -18.31 -20.90 3.36
CA VAL A 677 -17.19 -21.66 2.80
C VAL A 677 -16.80 -22.74 3.78
N VAL A 678 -16.93 -24.00 3.38
CA VAL A 678 -16.57 -25.15 4.23
C VAL A 678 -15.29 -25.84 3.78
N ALA A 679 -14.96 -25.74 2.50
CA ALA A 679 -13.68 -26.16 1.95
C ALA A 679 -13.32 -25.27 0.77
N LEU A 680 -12.03 -25.11 0.54
CA LEU A 680 -11.48 -24.38 -0.60
C LEU A 680 -10.16 -25.02 -0.99
N ASP A 681 -10.00 -25.31 -2.27
CA ASP A 681 -8.77 -25.84 -2.85
C ASP A 681 -8.35 -24.95 -4.02
N GLN A 682 -7.42 -24.04 -3.75
CA GLN A 682 -6.81 -23.17 -4.75
C GLN A 682 -6.14 -23.97 -5.87
N ARG A 683 -5.57 -25.14 -5.57
CA ARG A 683 -4.79 -25.92 -6.57
C ARG A 683 -5.68 -26.48 -7.65
N ARG A 684 -6.79 -27.08 -7.22
CA ARG A 684 -7.78 -27.69 -8.12
C ARG A 684 -8.81 -26.68 -8.62
N GLY A 685 -8.75 -25.45 -8.10
CA GLY A 685 -9.64 -24.36 -8.45
C GLY A 685 -11.07 -24.68 -8.06
N PHE A 686 -11.32 -25.11 -6.81
CA PHE A 686 -12.69 -25.27 -6.34
C PHE A 686 -12.95 -24.67 -4.96
N VAL A 687 -14.19 -24.26 -4.75
CA VAL A 687 -14.73 -23.80 -3.48
C VAL A 687 -16.03 -24.54 -3.16
N ASP A 688 -16.15 -25.03 -1.93
CA ASP A 688 -17.34 -25.74 -1.45
C ASP A 688 -18.14 -24.81 -0.52
N LEU A 689 -19.36 -24.50 -0.93
CA LEU A 689 -20.28 -23.62 -0.20
C LEU A 689 -21.40 -24.42 0.45
N LYS A 690 -21.51 -24.33 1.78
CA LYS A 690 -22.64 -24.83 2.56
C LYS A 690 -23.80 -23.85 2.49
N ARG A 691 -24.93 -24.30 1.92
CA ARG A 691 -26.15 -23.52 1.70
C ARG A 691 -27.34 -24.17 2.42
N ALA A 692 -28.22 -23.36 3.00
CA ALA A 692 -29.45 -23.88 3.62
C ALA A 692 -30.37 -24.51 2.57
N THR A 693 -31.05 -25.61 2.91
CA THR A 693 -31.97 -26.30 1.98
C THR A 693 -33.17 -25.45 1.56
N THR A 694 -33.49 -24.41 2.33
CA THR A 694 -34.55 -23.44 2.02
C THR A 694 -34.08 -22.26 1.17
N ASN A 695 -32.78 -22.18 0.82
CA ASN A 695 -32.24 -21.09 0.03
C ASN A 695 -32.59 -21.27 -1.46
N ALA A 696 -33.55 -20.49 -1.95
CA ALA A 696 -34.00 -20.49 -3.35
C ALA A 696 -33.12 -19.63 -4.29
N ALA A 697 -32.02 -19.05 -3.80
CA ALA A 697 -31.14 -18.23 -4.61
C ALA A 697 -30.42 -19.08 -5.68
N PRO A 698 -30.20 -18.55 -6.90
CA PRO A 698 -29.47 -19.27 -7.94
C PRO A 698 -28.04 -19.62 -7.50
N HIS A 699 -27.40 -20.52 -8.25
CA HIS A 699 -25.97 -20.79 -8.08
C HIS A 699 -25.17 -19.51 -8.41
N PRO A 700 -24.21 -19.11 -7.55
CA PRO A 700 -23.37 -17.94 -7.79
C PRO A 700 -22.43 -18.18 -8.97
N SER A 701 -22.27 -17.18 -9.84
CA SER A 701 -21.21 -17.10 -10.84
C SER A 701 -19.96 -16.36 -10.33
N SER A 702 -20.06 -15.70 -9.18
CA SER A 702 -18.97 -14.99 -8.52
C SER A 702 -19.26 -14.91 -7.01
N VAL A 703 -18.24 -14.73 -6.18
CA VAL A 703 -18.39 -14.47 -4.74
C VAL A 703 -17.51 -13.31 -4.30
N VAL A 704 -18.07 -12.45 -3.45
CA VAL A 704 -17.40 -11.26 -2.89
C VAL A 704 -17.50 -11.28 -1.36
N PRO A 705 -16.59 -10.62 -0.62
CA PRO A 705 -16.66 -10.57 0.84
C PRO A 705 -17.98 -9.99 1.36
N ALA A 706 -18.39 -10.38 2.57
CA ALA A 706 -19.51 -9.75 3.26
C ALA A 706 -19.17 -8.34 3.77
N GLY A 707 -20.20 -7.57 4.13
CA GLY A 707 -20.04 -6.23 4.72
C GLY A 707 -19.30 -6.24 6.08
N PRO A 708 -18.87 -5.07 6.57
CA PRO A 708 -18.03 -4.95 7.77
C PRO A 708 -18.69 -5.45 9.08
N VAL A 709 -17.85 -5.88 10.02
CA VAL A 709 -18.25 -6.28 11.39
C VAL A 709 -18.75 -5.07 12.17
N ARG A 710 -19.75 -5.25 13.04
CA ARG A 710 -20.30 -4.19 13.88
C ARG A 710 -19.30 -3.73 14.95
N ASP A 711 -19.11 -2.41 15.05
CA ASP A 711 -18.10 -1.73 15.86
C ASP A 711 -18.68 -0.84 16.98
N VAL A 712 -20.00 -0.89 17.20
CA VAL A 712 -20.76 0.01 18.10
C VAL A 712 -20.11 0.16 19.48
N VAL A 713 -19.70 -0.95 20.10
CA VAL A 713 -19.10 -0.94 21.46
C VAL A 713 -17.76 -0.20 21.48
N LEU A 714 -16.96 -0.29 20.41
CA LEU A 714 -15.69 0.41 20.30
C LEU A 714 -15.92 1.92 20.13
N ARG A 715 -16.87 2.31 19.27
CA ARG A 715 -17.29 3.72 19.10
C ARG A 715 -17.73 4.34 20.42
N GLN A 716 -18.57 3.63 21.17
CA GLN A 716 -19.01 4.05 22.51
C GLN A 716 -17.84 4.12 23.51
N GLY A 717 -16.84 3.25 23.38
CA GLY A 717 -15.60 3.31 24.16
C GLY A 717 -14.84 4.61 23.95
N VAL A 718 -14.58 4.97 22.69
CA VAL A 718 -13.91 6.22 22.33
C VAL A 718 -14.70 7.44 22.79
N ALA A 719 -16.02 7.45 22.55
CA ALA A 719 -16.89 8.56 22.95
C ALA A 719 -16.85 8.83 24.46
N ARG A 720 -16.72 7.80 25.32
CA ARG A 720 -16.57 8.00 26.77
C ARG A 720 -15.27 8.71 27.15
N VAL A 721 -14.15 8.35 26.51
CA VAL A 721 -12.86 9.02 26.76
C VAL A 721 -12.89 10.45 26.24
N ALA A 722 -13.41 10.66 25.03
CA ALA A 722 -13.58 11.97 24.42
C ALA A 722 -14.43 12.90 25.29
N ARG A 723 -15.59 12.42 25.77
CA ARG A 723 -16.45 13.15 26.69
C ARG A 723 -15.74 13.51 27.99
N PHE A 724 -15.05 12.55 28.61
CA PHE A 724 -14.31 12.83 29.84
C PHE A 724 -13.25 13.92 29.64
N ALA A 725 -12.51 13.88 28.54
CA ALA A 725 -11.52 14.89 28.21
C ALA A 725 -12.15 16.26 27.94
N ALA A 726 -13.33 16.31 27.30
CA ALA A 726 -14.09 17.53 27.07
C ALA A 726 -14.62 18.14 28.39
N ASP A 727 -15.23 17.32 29.26
CA ASP A 727 -15.88 17.77 30.48
C ASP A 727 -14.91 18.15 31.61
N HIS A 728 -13.76 17.47 31.66
CA HIS A 728 -12.82 17.56 32.80
C HIS A 728 -11.41 18.03 32.42
N GLY A 729 -11.06 18.00 31.12
CA GLY A 729 -9.71 18.27 30.63
C GLY A 729 -8.83 17.02 30.57
N ILE A 730 -7.85 17.04 29.66
CA ILE A 730 -6.94 15.93 29.36
C ILE A 730 -6.09 15.49 30.56
N ASP A 731 -5.78 16.42 31.46
CA ASP A 731 -4.96 16.17 32.64
C ASP A 731 -5.76 15.88 33.92
N ALA A 732 -7.08 15.69 33.82
CA ALA A 732 -7.92 15.34 34.95
C ALA A 732 -7.56 13.95 35.53
N PRO A 733 -7.62 13.77 36.86
CA PRO A 733 -7.56 12.45 37.47
C PRO A 733 -8.83 11.66 37.15
N GLY A 734 -8.71 10.35 36.90
CA GLY A 734 -9.85 9.50 36.59
C GLY A 734 -9.46 8.22 35.86
N PRO A 735 -10.44 7.39 35.48
CA PRO A 735 -10.21 6.07 34.87
C PRO A 735 -9.56 6.15 33.48
N TYR A 736 -9.51 7.33 32.86
CA TYR A 736 -8.94 7.53 31.52
C TYR A 736 -7.58 8.23 31.54
N ARG A 737 -6.96 8.42 32.72
CA ARG A 737 -5.70 9.18 32.83
C ARG A 737 -4.56 8.53 32.04
N ALA A 738 -4.39 7.21 32.15
CA ALA A 738 -3.35 6.49 31.41
C ALA A 738 -3.53 6.63 29.89
N VAL A 739 -4.78 6.64 29.39
CA VAL A 739 -5.08 6.86 27.97
C VAL A 739 -4.67 8.26 27.54
N CYS A 740 -5.04 9.28 28.31
CA CYS A 740 -4.67 10.67 28.01
C CYS A 740 -3.15 10.88 28.00
N ASP A 741 -2.42 10.16 28.84
CA ASP A 741 -0.95 10.20 28.85
C ASP A 741 -0.32 9.55 27.63
N VAL A 742 -0.86 8.41 27.17
CA VAL A 742 -0.47 7.81 25.89
C VAL A 742 -0.69 8.80 24.76
N MET A 743 -1.86 9.44 24.72
CA MET A 743 -2.21 10.44 23.70
C MET A 743 -1.25 11.64 23.72
N ALA A 744 -0.94 12.16 24.91
CA ALA A 744 0.04 13.24 25.12
C ALA A 744 1.51 12.77 25.02
N ARG A 745 1.74 11.47 24.78
CA ARG A 745 3.05 10.80 24.76
C ARG A 745 3.87 11.01 26.03
N LYS A 746 3.27 11.29 27.19
CA LYS A 746 3.99 11.65 28.45
C LYS A 746 4.87 10.49 28.96
N PRO A 747 6.01 10.75 29.62
CA PRO A 747 6.81 9.68 30.21
C PRO A 747 6.00 8.82 31.21
N PRO A 748 6.31 7.52 31.36
CA PRO A 748 5.63 6.64 32.30
C PRO A 748 5.54 7.20 33.74
N ARG A 749 4.36 7.14 34.34
CA ARG A 749 4.15 7.53 35.75
C ARG A 749 4.37 6.33 36.67
N CYS A 750 5.35 6.43 37.56
CA CYS A 750 5.60 5.41 38.58
C CYS A 750 5.69 6.01 39.98
N ARG A 751 5.12 5.30 40.97
CA ARG A 751 5.21 5.67 42.40
C ARG A 751 6.66 5.64 42.87
N GLY A 752 7.08 6.67 43.60
CA GLY A 752 8.36 6.72 44.31
C GLY A 752 9.58 7.04 43.45
N SER A 753 9.41 7.66 42.28
CA SER A 753 10.53 8.20 41.49
C SER A 753 10.07 9.36 40.61
N GLY A 754 10.69 10.53 40.77
CA GLY A 754 10.74 11.51 39.70
C GLY A 754 11.68 10.98 38.63
N VAL A 755 11.18 10.14 37.72
CA VAL A 755 11.99 9.57 36.64
C VAL A 755 12.25 10.67 35.61
N SER A 756 13.27 11.47 35.86
CA SER A 756 13.93 12.31 34.85
C SER A 756 15.13 11.52 34.35
N GLY A 757 14.98 10.73 33.28
CA GLY A 757 16.07 9.94 32.69
C GLY A 757 15.61 8.62 32.08
N ALA A 758 16.59 7.74 31.77
CA ALA A 758 16.35 6.42 31.19
C ALA A 758 15.57 5.50 32.15
N LEU A 759 14.57 4.79 31.63
CA LEU A 759 13.72 3.87 32.41
C LEU A 759 14.44 2.57 32.83
N VAL A 760 15.49 2.21 32.09
CA VAL A 760 16.35 1.04 32.28
C VAL A 760 17.64 1.50 32.95
N GLY A 761 18.03 0.85 34.06
CA GLY A 761 19.32 1.13 34.72
C GLY A 761 20.52 0.65 33.90
N GLU A 762 21.72 1.20 34.16
CA GLU A 762 22.94 0.91 33.36
C GLU A 762 23.31 -0.59 33.26
N ASP A 763 23.02 -1.37 34.31
CA ASP A 763 23.28 -2.83 34.36
C ASP A 763 21.99 -3.67 34.38
N GLU A 764 20.84 -3.06 34.10
CA GLU A 764 19.53 -3.72 34.16
C GLU A 764 19.07 -4.14 32.77
N SER A 765 18.56 -5.38 32.63
CA SER A 765 17.94 -5.77 31.36
C SER A 765 16.59 -5.06 31.17
N GLY A 766 16.21 -4.76 29.93
CA GLY A 766 14.88 -4.20 29.64
C GLY A 766 13.72 -5.07 30.18
N SER A 767 13.89 -6.40 30.21
CA SER A 767 12.89 -7.31 30.79
C SER A 767 12.75 -7.12 32.31
N ASP A 768 13.87 -6.95 33.02
CA ASP A 768 13.86 -6.72 34.47
C ASP A 768 13.29 -5.33 34.82
N ALA A 769 13.63 -4.32 34.02
CA ALA A 769 13.05 -2.99 34.14
C ALA A 769 11.52 -3.02 33.98
N ALA A 770 11.00 -3.80 33.02
CA ALA A 770 9.56 -3.94 32.82
C ALA A 770 8.85 -4.57 34.03
N VAL A 771 9.44 -5.64 34.60
CA VAL A 771 8.91 -6.32 35.80
C VAL A 771 8.97 -5.40 37.03
N ARG A 772 10.03 -4.59 37.17
CA ARG A 772 10.19 -3.62 38.25
C ARG A 772 9.19 -2.46 38.15
N LEU A 773 8.92 -1.97 36.95
CA LEU A 773 8.11 -0.77 36.72
C LEU A 773 6.61 -1.05 36.69
N ALA A 774 6.16 -2.17 36.13
CA ALA A 774 4.73 -2.45 35.95
C ALA A 774 3.90 -2.39 37.25
N PRO A 775 4.33 -3.00 38.39
CA PRO A 775 3.60 -2.89 39.66
C PRO A 775 3.67 -1.50 40.31
N ARG A 776 4.55 -0.62 39.83
CA ARG A 776 4.74 0.74 40.35
C ARG A 776 3.97 1.79 39.56
N LEU A 777 3.31 1.42 38.46
CA LEU A 777 2.52 2.35 37.65
C LEU A 777 1.43 3.03 38.51
N ASP A 778 1.22 4.31 38.27
CA ASP A 778 0.25 5.14 39.00
C ASP A 778 -0.64 5.90 38.03
N SER A 779 -1.74 5.25 37.63
CA SER A 779 -2.66 5.75 36.60
C SER A 779 -1.93 6.16 35.31
N GLY A 780 -0.95 5.35 34.91
CA GLY A 780 -0.04 5.63 33.80
C GLY A 780 0.12 4.44 32.86
N TYR A 781 1.07 4.55 31.93
CA TYR A 781 1.36 3.49 30.98
C TYR A 781 2.85 3.11 30.95
N LEU A 782 3.13 1.89 30.50
CA LEU A 782 4.47 1.42 30.14
C LEU A 782 4.47 0.84 28.73
N ALA A 783 5.28 1.40 27.84
CA ALA A 783 5.49 0.88 26.50
C ALA A 783 6.75 0.01 26.44
N VAL A 784 6.64 -1.19 25.87
CA VAL A 784 7.75 -2.12 25.66
C VAL A 784 7.77 -2.53 24.19
N GLN A 785 8.82 -2.11 23.48
CA GLN A 785 9.10 -2.58 22.13
C GLN A 785 9.95 -3.84 22.20
N GLY A 786 9.41 -4.95 21.67
CA GLY A 786 10.06 -6.24 21.65
C GLY A 786 10.35 -6.75 20.24
N PRO A 787 11.55 -6.49 19.68
CA PRO A 787 11.98 -7.01 18.39
C PRO A 787 11.93 -8.56 18.29
N PRO A 788 12.04 -9.15 17.09
CA PRO A 788 12.04 -10.60 16.89
C PRO A 788 13.07 -11.34 17.77
N GLY A 789 12.58 -12.35 18.50
CA GLY A 789 13.42 -13.17 19.37
C GLY A 789 13.90 -12.49 20.66
N SER A 790 13.45 -11.26 20.96
CA SER A 790 13.83 -10.51 22.16
C SER A 790 13.18 -11.00 23.47
N GLY A 791 12.25 -11.96 23.38
CA GLY A 791 11.54 -12.48 24.55
C GLY A 791 10.36 -11.60 25.01
N LYS A 792 9.68 -10.90 24.09
CA LYS A 792 8.46 -10.11 24.38
C LYS A 792 7.41 -10.88 25.20
N THR A 793 6.98 -12.05 24.73
CA THR A 793 6.01 -12.91 25.43
C THR A 793 6.55 -13.40 26.78
N HIS A 794 7.84 -13.70 26.88
CA HIS A 794 8.49 -14.06 28.14
C HIS A 794 8.46 -12.91 29.15
N THR A 795 8.76 -11.69 28.71
CA THR A 795 8.69 -10.47 29.52
C THR A 795 7.24 -10.17 29.95
N GLY A 796 6.29 -10.31 29.03
CA GLY A 796 4.85 -10.19 29.32
C GLY A 796 4.36 -11.20 30.36
N ALA A 797 4.79 -12.46 30.28
CA ALA A 797 4.46 -13.47 31.27
C ALA A 797 5.05 -13.12 32.66
N ARG A 798 6.33 -12.72 32.71
CA ARG A 798 6.99 -12.31 33.96
C ARG A 798 6.29 -11.13 34.64
N LEU A 799 5.94 -10.08 33.88
CA LEU A 799 5.31 -8.89 34.45
C LEU A 799 3.88 -9.17 34.92
N ILE A 800 3.11 -10.01 34.21
CA ILE A 800 1.75 -10.39 34.62
C ILE A 800 1.80 -11.22 35.91
N VAL A 801 2.70 -12.19 36.02
CA VAL A 801 2.87 -12.98 37.25
C VAL A 801 3.26 -12.07 38.43
N ALA A 802 4.16 -11.11 38.23
CA ALA A 802 4.53 -10.14 39.26
C ALA A 802 3.34 -9.25 39.70
N LEU A 803 2.50 -8.81 38.76
CA LEU A 803 1.28 -8.05 39.08
C LEU A 803 0.27 -8.90 39.88
N VAL A 804 0.09 -10.17 39.51
CA VAL A 804 -0.79 -11.09 40.23
C VAL A 804 -0.27 -11.38 41.63
N GLN A 805 1.05 -11.59 41.80
CA GLN A 805 1.69 -11.73 43.12
C GLN A 805 1.50 -10.48 44.00
N ALA A 806 1.45 -9.29 43.39
CA ALA A 806 1.13 -8.04 44.07
C ALA A 806 -0.37 -7.87 44.40
N GLY A 807 -1.22 -8.85 44.05
CA GLY A 807 -2.66 -8.86 44.36
C GLY A 807 -3.52 -8.06 43.37
N HIS A 808 -3.00 -7.74 42.19
CA HIS A 808 -3.71 -6.97 41.17
C HIS A 808 -4.52 -7.88 40.23
N GLN A 809 -5.73 -7.43 39.84
CA GLN A 809 -6.48 -8.04 38.74
C GLN A 809 -5.97 -7.50 37.41
N VAL A 810 -5.61 -8.40 36.49
CA VAL A 810 -4.94 -8.07 35.23
C VAL A 810 -5.80 -8.47 34.04
N GLY A 811 -5.95 -7.57 33.07
CA GLY A 811 -6.55 -7.85 31.78
C GLY A 811 -5.50 -8.17 30.72
N ILE A 812 -5.83 -9.08 29.81
CA ILE A 812 -5.06 -9.36 28.58
C ILE A 812 -5.99 -9.12 27.39
N THR A 813 -5.52 -8.29 26.46
CA THR A 813 -6.16 -8.09 25.17
C THR A 813 -5.13 -8.03 24.05
N ALA A 814 -5.55 -8.30 22.83
CA ALA A 814 -4.74 -8.19 21.62
C ALA A 814 -5.66 -8.08 20.39
N HIS A 815 -5.08 -7.91 19.21
CA HIS A 815 -5.84 -7.83 17.96
C HIS A 815 -6.49 -9.18 17.55
N SER A 816 -5.91 -10.32 17.93
CA SER A 816 -6.40 -11.65 17.56
C SER A 816 -6.57 -12.59 18.76
N HIS A 817 -7.46 -13.57 18.64
CA HIS A 817 -7.66 -14.61 19.66
C HIS A 817 -6.37 -15.40 19.93
N LYS A 818 -5.65 -15.77 18.88
CA LYS A 818 -4.38 -16.51 18.98
C LYS A 818 -3.30 -15.76 19.76
N ALA A 819 -3.19 -14.44 19.59
CA ALA A 819 -2.23 -13.64 20.35
C ALA A 819 -2.57 -13.62 21.85
N ILE A 820 -3.87 -13.47 22.19
CA ILE A 820 -4.36 -13.55 23.58
C ILE A 820 -4.01 -14.91 24.20
N ASP A 821 -4.30 -16.00 23.48
CA ASP A 821 -4.08 -17.36 23.97
C ASP A 821 -2.57 -17.65 24.18
N ASN A 822 -1.71 -17.21 23.25
CA ASN A 822 -0.26 -17.38 23.37
C ASN A 822 0.33 -16.71 24.62
N LEU A 823 -0.09 -15.46 24.91
CA LEU A 823 0.38 -14.76 26.11
C LEU A 823 -0.19 -15.40 27.37
N LEU A 824 -1.48 -15.78 27.37
CA LEU A 824 -2.12 -16.43 28.50
C LEU A 824 -1.46 -17.77 28.85
N ASP A 825 -1.20 -18.62 27.85
CA ASP A 825 -0.49 -19.89 28.04
C ASP A 825 0.92 -19.67 28.61
N ALA A 826 1.63 -18.63 28.17
CA ALA A 826 2.95 -18.27 28.69
C ALA A 826 2.89 -17.80 30.16
N VAL A 827 1.85 -17.06 30.54
CA VAL A 827 1.59 -16.66 31.93
C VAL A 827 1.35 -17.90 32.79
N CYS A 828 0.49 -18.83 32.34
CA CYS A 828 0.22 -20.08 33.05
C CYS A 828 1.49 -20.92 33.25
N ALA A 829 2.31 -21.07 32.21
CA ALA A 829 3.60 -21.78 32.29
C ALA A 829 4.54 -21.11 33.30
N ARG A 830 4.68 -19.78 33.23
CA ARG A 830 5.57 -19.05 34.14
C ARG A 830 5.11 -19.12 35.60
N ALA A 831 3.80 -19.02 35.83
CA ALA A 831 3.23 -19.13 37.17
C ALA A 831 3.51 -20.52 37.78
N LYS A 832 3.43 -21.59 36.98
CA LYS A 832 3.82 -22.95 37.40
C LYS A 832 5.30 -23.03 37.78
N ASP A 833 6.18 -22.46 36.97
CA ASP A 833 7.62 -22.44 37.24
C ASP A 833 7.98 -21.69 38.55
N GLU A 834 7.23 -20.63 38.86
CA GLU A 834 7.42 -19.83 40.08
C GLU A 834 6.59 -20.32 41.29
N GLY A 835 5.75 -21.34 41.13
CA GLY A 835 4.87 -21.84 42.18
C GLY A 835 3.74 -20.89 42.57
N VAL A 836 3.30 -20.03 41.64
CA VAL A 836 2.21 -19.05 41.81
C VAL A 836 0.88 -19.65 41.33
N THR A 837 -0.18 -19.50 42.12
CA THR A 837 -1.54 -19.91 41.74
C THR A 837 -2.42 -18.68 41.50
N PHE A 838 -3.29 -18.75 40.49
CA PHE A 838 -4.21 -17.68 40.13
C PHE A 838 -5.44 -18.23 39.39
N ARG A 839 -6.51 -17.44 39.32
CA ARG A 839 -7.77 -17.77 38.63
C ARG A 839 -7.86 -17.00 37.32
N ALA A 840 -8.08 -17.68 36.21
CA ALA A 840 -8.10 -17.08 34.88
C ALA A 840 -9.39 -17.38 34.13
N VAL A 841 -9.91 -16.38 33.40
CA VAL A 841 -11.07 -16.55 32.49
C VAL A 841 -10.75 -16.03 31.09
N ARG A 842 -11.20 -16.77 30.06
CA ARG A 842 -10.99 -16.49 28.63
C ARG A 842 -12.32 -16.40 27.89
N LYS A 843 -12.61 -15.24 27.28
CA LYS A 843 -13.83 -14.99 26.49
C LYS A 843 -13.70 -15.40 25.02
N VAL A 844 -14.50 -16.36 24.54
CA VAL A 844 -14.53 -16.83 23.13
C VAL A 844 -15.98 -16.98 22.64
N ASN A 845 -16.31 -16.87 21.35
CA ASN A 845 -17.67 -17.20 20.85
C ASN A 845 -17.69 -18.57 20.16
N ALA A 846 -18.86 -19.19 20.04
CA ALA A 846 -19.02 -20.51 19.43
C ALA A 846 -18.52 -20.59 17.96
N SER A 847 -18.71 -19.54 17.16
CA SER A 847 -18.17 -19.46 15.79
C SER A 847 -16.65 -19.41 15.72
N ASP A 848 -16.00 -19.03 16.81
CA ASP A 848 -14.56 -18.84 16.89
C ASP A 848 -13.85 -20.10 17.41
N LEU A 849 -14.61 -21.14 17.81
CA LEU A 849 -14.12 -22.41 18.36
C LEU A 849 -13.89 -23.50 17.29
N ASP A 850 -14.43 -23.36 16.07
CA ASP A 850 -14.41 -24.40 15.02
C ASP A 850 -13.11 -24.44 14.18
N VAL A 851 -12.14 -23.56 14.47
CA VAL A 851 -10.78 -23.66 13.93
C VAL A 851 -9.92 -24.35 14.99
N GLU A 852 -9.16 -25.40 14.65
CA GLU A 852 -8.33 -26.24 15.54
C GLU A 852 -7.25 -25.48 16.39
N THR A 853 -7.35 -24.17 16.58
CA THR A 853 -6.32 -23.30 17.18
C THR A 853 -6.82 -22.21 18.15
N SER A 854 -8.12 -22.18 18.52
CA SER A 854 -8.67 -21.17 19.43
C SER A 854 -8.96 -21.72 20.83
N GLY A 855 -8.41 -21.09 21.88
CA GLY A 855 -8.60 -21.47 23.28
C GLY A 855 -7.28 -21.75 24.00
N SER A 856 -7.20 -21.32 25.27
CA SER A 856 -6.07 -21.63 26.15
C SER A 856 -5.85 -23.14 26.22
N ARG A 857 -4.59 -23.58 26.08
CA ARG A 857 -4.24 -24.99 26.21
C ARG A 857 -4.16 -25.44 27.66
N ASP A 858 -4.08 -24.48 28.58
CA ASP A 858 -4.03 -24.76 29.99
C ASP A 858 -5.42 -25.06 30.56
N PRO A 859 -5.64 -26.25 31.17
CA PRO A 859 -6.94 -26.64 31.73
C PRO A 859 -7.36 -25.82 32.96
N SER A 860 -6.47 -25.02 33.54
CA SER A 860 -6.80 -24.12 34.66
C SER A 860 -7.54 -22.85 34.24
N VAL A 861 -7.63 -22.57 32.93
CA VAL A 861 -8.32 -21.39 32.40
C VAL A 861 -9.79 -21.71 32.14
N GLN A 862 -10.69 -20.94 32.76
CA GLN A 862 -12.13 -21.04 32.48
C GLN A 862 -12.46 -20.39 31.13
N VAL A 863 -13.12 -21.11 30.23
CA VAL A 863 -13.60 -20.56 28.94
C VAL A 863 -15.06 -20.14 29.06
N GLU A 864 -15.39 -18.94 28.61
CA GLU A 864 -16.76 -18.40 28.67
C GLU A 864 -17.22 -17.78 27.35
N GLU A 865 -18.52 -17.95 27.05
CA GLU A 865 -19.14 -17.46 25.82
C GLU A 865 -19.95 -16.17 25.99
N LYS A 866 -20.32 -15.82 27.22
CA LYS A 866 -21.19 -14.66 27.49
C LYS A 866 -20.39 -13.57 28.17
N ASN A 867 -20.47 -12.35 27.61
CA ASN A 867 -19.76 -11.19 28.17
C ASN A 867 -20.23 -10.91 29.60
N GLU A 868 -21.54 -11.05 29.86
CA GLU A 868 -22.18 -10.75 31.14
C GLU A 868 -21.66 -11.63 32.29
N VAL A 869 -21.26 -12.88 31.98
CA VAL A 869 -20.67 -13.79 32.96
C VAL A 869 -19.26 -13.35 33.32
N VAL A 870 -18.44 -13.00 32.32
CA VAL A 870 -17.07 -12.53 32.53
C VAL A 870 -17.05 -11.22 33.33
N GLU A 871 -17.92 -10.28 33.00
CA GLU A 871 -18.08 -9.00 33.73
C GLU A 871 -18.41 -9.23 35.21
N SER A 872 -19.33 -10.16 35.49
CA SER A 872 -19.72 -10.52 36.85
C SER A 872 -18.57 -11.13 37.65
N LEU A 873 -17.78 -12.01 37.04
CA LEU A 873 -16.60 -12.61 37.67
C LEU A 873 -15.53 -11.55 38.02
N VAL A 874 -15.30 -10.59 37.13
CA VAL A 874 -14.35 -9.49 37.34
C VAL A 874 -14.83 -8.59 38.49
N ALA A 875 -16.08 -8.13 38.44
CA ALA A 875 -16.67 -7.24 39.44
C ALA A 875 -16.69 -7.87 40.86
N GLN A 876 -16.89 -9.18 40.95
CA GLN A 876 -16.89 -9.93 42.21
C GLN A 876 -15.48 -10.37 42.65
N ARG A 877 -14.42 -9.99 41.92
CA ARG A 877 -13.02 -10.40 42.16
C ARG A 877 -12.84 -11.92 42.26
N GLN A 878 -13.62 -12.66 41.48
CA GLN A 878 -13.54 -14.12 41.38
C GLN A 878 -12.46 -14.61 40.42
N VAL A 879 -11.87 -13.70 39.64
CA VAL A 879 -10.78 -13.96 38.70
C VAL A 879 -9.65 -12.96 38.92
N ASP A 880 -8.41 -13.43 38.76
CA ASP A 880 -7.18 -12.64 38.90
C ASP A 880 -6.66 -12.20 37.52
N VAL A 881 -6.89 -13.02 36.48
CA VAL A 881 -6.57 -12.71 35.08
C VAL A 881 -7.81 -12.85 34.19
N VAL A 882 -8.10 -11.83 33.39
CA VAL A 882 -9.19 -11.86 32.39
C VAL A 882 -8.64 -11.64 30.98
N ALA A 883 -8.99 -12.53 30.04
CA ALA A 883 -8.47 -12.52 28.68
C ALA A 883 -9.60 -12.41 27.65
N GLY A 884 -9.60 -11.34 26.85
CA GLY A 884 -10.66 -11.05 25.89
C GLY A 884 -10.26 -10.03 24.83
N THR A 885 -11.00 -10.01 23.71
CA THR A 885 -10.76 -9.03 22.63
C THR A 885 -11.18 -7.62 23.05
N ALA A 886 -10.87 -6.64 22.21
CA ALA A 886 -11.22 -5.24 22.44
C ALA A 886 -12.73 -5.03 22.70
N TRP A 887 -13.60 -5.85 22.09
CA TRP A 887 -15.05 -5.78 22.30
C TRP A 887 -15.50 -6.07 23.73
N LEU A 888 -14.78 -6.93 24.47
CA LEU A 888 -15.06 -7.15 25.89
C LEU A 888 -14.58 -5.93 26.69
N MET A 889 -13.33 -5.51 26.47
CA MET A 889 -12.67 -4.48 27.26
C MET A 889 -13.28 -3.08 27.06
N ALA A 890 -13.85 -2.79 25.87
CA ALA A 890 -14.49 -1.52 25.57
C ALA A 890 -15.91 -1.37 26.15
N ARG A 891 -16.42 -2.33 26.94
CA ARG A 891 -17.77 -2.25 27.52
C ARG A 891 -17.79 -1.31 28.73
N ALA A 892 -18.91 -0.63 28.96
CA ALA A 892 -19.05 0.36 30.03
C ALA A 892 -18.85 -0.26 31.44
N SER A 893 -19.30 -1.50 31.62
CA SER A 893 -19.12 -2.34 32.82
C SER A 893 -17.65 -2.61 33.18
N MET A 894 -16.75 -2.54 32.21
CA MET A 894 -15.32 -2.80 32.41
C MET A 894 -14.55 -1.56 32.85
N VAL A 895 -15.14 -0.35 32.77
CA VAL A 895 -14.43 0.90 33.08
C VAL A 895 -13.94 0.89 34.54
N GLY A 896 -12.63 1.02 34.74
CA GLY A 896 -11.99 0.96 36.06
C GLY A 896 -12.10 -0.40 36.77
N ALA A 897 -12.45 -1.48 36.06
CA ALA A 897 -12.66 -2.79 36.66
C ALA A 897 -11.35 -3.55 36.94
N LEU A 898 -10.25 -3.15 36.28
CA LEU A 898 -8.95 -3.82 36.35
C LEU A 898 -7.86 -2.88 36.86
N HIS A 899 -6.82 -3.43 37.47
CA HIS A 899 -5.66 -2.62 37.87
C HIS A 899 -4.75 -2.33 36.69
N THR A 900 -4.53 -3.33 35.82
CA THR A 900 -3.66 -3.22 34.65
C THR A 900 -4.28 -3.93 33.47
N LEU A 901 -4.28 -3.29 32.30
CA LEU A 901 -4.58 -3.91 31.02
C LEU A 901 -3.29 -4.07 30.22
N VAL A 902 -2.92 -5.31 29.93
CA VAL A 902 -1.81 -5.65 29.04
C VAL A 902 -2.36 -5.83 27.62
N ILE A 903 -1.87 -4.98 26.71
CA ILE A 903 -2.19 -5.02 25.28
C ILE A 903 -1.01 -5.68 24.58
N ASP A 904 -1.15 -6.94 24.19
CA ASP A 904 -0.16 -7.64 23.38
C ASP A 904 -0.36 -7.36 21.88
N GLU A 905 0.72 -7.47 21.13
CA GLU A 905 0.82 -7.00 19.74
C GLU A 905 0.32 -5.55 19.56
N ALA A 906 0.70 -4.66 20.49
CA ALA A 906 0.35 -3.24 20.47
C ALA A 906 0.91 -2.46 19.26
N GLY A 907 1.82 -3.04 18.48
CA GLY A 907 2.25 -2.53 17.17
C GLY A 907 1.25 -2.80 16.04
N GLN A 908 0.28 -3.69 16.26
CA GLN A 908 -0.86 -3.97 15.38
C GLN A 908 -2.19 -3.46 15.95
N PHE A 909 -2.19 -2.95 17.18
CA PHE A 909 -3.39 -2.48 17.85
C PHE A 909 -3.58 -0.99 17.59
N SER A 910 -4.61 -0.61 16.81
CA SER A 910 -4.83 0.79 16.44
C SER A 910 -4.97 1.71 17.66
N LEU A 911 -4.54 2.97 17.52
CA LEU A 911 -4.69 3.96 18.59
C LEU A 911 -6.16 4.15 18.99
N ALA A 912 -7.09 4.12 18.03
CA ALA A 912 -8.54 4.14 18.29
C ALA A 912 -9.00 3.00 19.20
N ASN A 913 -8.54 1.76 18.94
CA ASN A 913 -8.85 0.62 19.78
C ASN A 913 -8.24 0.78 21.19
N LEU A 914 -7.02 1.31 21.30
CA LEU A 914 -6.41 1.60 22.62
C LEU A 914 -7.28 2.58 23.40
N VAL A 915 -7.74 3.66 22.78
CA VAL A 915 -8.62 4.65 23.44
C VAL A 915 -9.94 3.98 23.85
N ALA A 916 -10.52 3.14 22.99
CA ALA A 916 -11.78 2.45 23.30
C ALA A 916 -11.69 1.50 24.51
N VAL A 917 -10.57 0.78 24.66
CA VAL A 917 -10.39 -0.23 25.72
C VAL A 917 -9.66 0.30 26.95
N GLY A 918 -8.90 1.38 26.82
CA GLY A 918 -7.93 1.80 27.83
C GLY A 918 -8.57 2.23 29.14
N GLY A 919 -9.85 2.62 29.13
CA GLY A 919 -10.62 2.86 30.34
C GLY A 919 -10.93 1.63 31.18
N ALA A 920 -10.67 0.42 30.68
CA ALA A 920 -10.95 -0.82 31.42
C ALA A 920 -10.03 -1.01 32.63
N ALA A 921 -8.90 -0.31 32.67
CA ALA A 921 -7.90 -0.44 33.74
C ALA A 921 -7.30 0.91 34.14
N ASP A 922 -6.82 0.99 35.38
CA ASP A 922 -6.09 2.17 35.86
C ASP A 922 -4.74 2.35 35.15
N ASN A 923 -4.06 1.25 34.81
CA ASN A 923 -2.74 1.25 34.20
C ASN A 923 -2.70 0.46 32.89
N LEU A 924 -1.85 0.88 31.95
CA LEU A 924 -1.70 0.24 30.64
C LEU A 924 -0.28 -0.30 30.44
N VAL A 925 -0.17 -1.49 29.88
CA VAL A 925 1.12 -2.03 29.41
C VAL A 925 0.99 -2.37 27.92
N LEU A 926 1.79 -1.70 27.09
CA LEU A 926 1.79 -1.89 25.65
C LEU A 926 2.98 -2.78 25.27
N LEU A 927 2.71 -4.01 24.83
CA LEU A 927 3.72 -4.98 24.40
C LEU A 927 3.57 -5.19 22.89
N GLY A 928 4.63 -4.95 22.12
CA GLY A 928 4.53 -5.15 20.67
C GLY A 928 5.76 -4.72 19.92
N ASP A 929 5.63 -4.67 18.60
CA ASP A 929 6.69 -4.19 17.72
C ASP A 929 6.10 -3.59 16.44
N PRO A 930 6.07 -2.26 16.29
CA PRO A 930 5.59 -1.60 15.07
C PRO A 930 6.39 -1.92 13.81
N GLN A 931 7.62 -2.43 13.96
CA GLN A 931 8.51 -2.75 12.84
C GLN A 931 8.23 -4.15 12.24
N GLN A 932 7.30 -4.92 12.82
CA GLN A 932 6.75 -6.14 12.25
C GLN A 932 5.48 -5.83 11.44
N LEU A 933 4.69 -6.83 11.06
CA LEU A 933 3.49 -6.62 10.23
C LEU A 933 2.57 -5.58 10.88
N ALA A 934 2.26 -4.49 10.16
CA ALA A 934 1.24 -3.54 10.55
C ALA A 934 -0.16 -4.10 10.26
N GLN A 935 -1.17 -3.63 10.99
CA GLN A 935 -2.55 -3.90 10.62
C GLN A 935 -2.92 -3.02 9.40
N PRO A 936 -3.45 -3.59 8.31
CA PRO A 936 -3.86 -2.79 7.16
C PRO A 936 -5.09 -1.93 7.49
N THR A 937 -4.89 -0.62 7.63
CA THR A 937 -5.95 0.38 7.69
C THR A 937 -6.65 0.46 6.33
N GLN A 938 -7.98 0.46 6.32
CA GLN A 938 -8.76 0.46 5.08
C GLN A 938 -9.17 1.88 4.66
N ALA A 939 -9.29 2.81 5.61
CA ALA A 939 -9.61 4.20 5.35
C ALA A 939 -8.40 5.13 5.49
N ILE A 940 -8.49 6.27 4.81
CA ILE A 940 -7.61 7.41 5.05
C ILE A 940 -8.12 8.09 6.32
N HIS A 941 -7.25 8.21 7.31
CA HIS A 941 -7.52 8.98 8.53
C HIS A 941 -6.61 10.20 8.58
N PRO A 942 -7.01 11.26 9.29
CA PRO A 942 -6.14 12.41 9.53
C PRO A 942 -4.81 11.98 10.16
N VAL A 943 -3.74 12.69 9.81
CA VAL A 943 -2.36 12.37 10.23
C VAL A 943 -2.27 12.18 11.75
N GLY A 944 -1.75 11.02 12.17
CA GLY A 944 -1.56 10.66 13.57
C GLY A 944 -2.74 9.89 14.18
N ALA A 945 -3.90 9.84 13.54
CA ALA A 945 -5.02 8.97 13.93
C ALA A 945 -4.96 7.59 13.26
N ASP A 946 -4.13 7.43 12.24
CA ASP A 946 -3.94 6.24 11.41
C ASP A 946 -2.94 5.21 11.98
N VAL A 947 -2.27 5.53 13.08
CA VAL A 947 -1.16 4.74 13.64
C VAL A 947 -1.58 3.70 14.68
N SER A 948 -0.70 2.72 14.91
CA SER A 948 -0.83 1.82 16.07
C SER A 948 -0.51 2.51 17.40
N ALA A 949 -0.95 1.91 18.50
CA ALA A 949 -0.69 2.40 19.85
C ALA A 949 0.81 2.61 20.14
N LEU A 950 1.66 1.66 19.75
CA LEU A 950 3.11 1.80 19.94
C LEU A 950 3.73 2.78 18.94
N GLU A 951 3.31 2.77 17.69
CA GLU A 951 3.81 3.71 16.68
C GLU A 951 3.57 5.18 17.05
N HIS A 952 2.42 5.49 17.66
CA HIS A 952 2.15 6.79 18.25
C HIS A 952 3.22 7.22 19.26
N ILE A 953 3.66 6.30 20.13
CA ILE A 953 4.72 6.55 21.11
C ILE A 953 6.09 6.71 20.45
N LEU A 954 6.38 5.95 19.40
CA LEU A 954 7.65 6.02 18.65
C LEU A 954 7.79 7.34 17.88
N ALA A 955 6.68 7.98 17.51
CA ALA A 955 6.67 9.31 16.87
C ALA A 955 7.57 9.39 15.62
N GLY A 956 7.58 8.33 14.80
CA GLY A 956 8.38 8.21 13.59
C GLY A 956 9.79 7.63 13.78
N ALA A 957 10.25 7.43 15.01
CA ALA A 957 11.49 6.69 15.28
C ALA A 957 11.32 5.19 14.98
N ALA A 958 12.38 4.48 14.59
CA ALA A 958 12.30 3.03 14.40
C ALA A 958 12.30 2.27 15.74
N THR A 959 12.95 2.88 16.74
CA THR A 959 13.10 2.33 18.09
C THR A 959 12.57 3.28 19.17
N ILE A 960 12.00 2.72 20.23
CA ILE A 960 11.39 3.51 21.30
C ILE A 960 12.45 4.37 22.04
N PRO A 961 12.16 5.66 22.30
CA PRO A 961 13.04 6.52 23.08
C PRO A 961 13.19 6.06 24.54
N PRO A 962 14.39 6.15 25.14
CA PRO A 962 14.66 5.67 26.51
C PRO A 962 13.84 6.35 27.63
N ASP A 963 13.31 7.55 27.38
CA ASP A 963 12.45 8.33 28.29
C ASP A 963 10.95 8.00 28.11
N ARG A 964 10.57 7.29 27.04
CA ARG A 964 9.17 6.99 26.70
C ARG A 964 8.79 5.53 26.88
N GLY A 965 9.76 4.61 26.86
CA GLY A 965 9.52 3.20 27.12
C GLY A 965 10.79 2.36 27.08
N ILE A 966 10.61 1.05 26.97
CA ILE A 966 11.68 0.06 27.06
C ILE A 966 11.88 -0.61 25.69
N PHE A 967 13.13 -0.61 25.23
CA PHE A 967 13.55 -1.39 24.06
C PHE A 967 14.22 -2.70 24.52
N LEU A 968 13.76 -3.86 24.03
CA LEU A 968 14.40 -5.14 24.33
C LEU A 968 15.55 -5.42 23.33
N GLU A 969 16.77 -5.02 23.71
CA GLU A 969 17.92 -4.91 22.80
C GLU A 969 18.61 -6.23 22.42
N HIS A 970 18.32 -7.34 23.10
CA HIS A 970 18.97 -8.63 22.83
C HIS A 970 18.00 -9.66 22.24
N SER A 971 18.30 -10.18 21.05
CA SER A 971 17.62 -11.32 20.44
C SER A 971 18.26 -12.65 20.87
N PHE A 972 17.45 -13.60 21.32
CA PHE A 972 17.87 -14.95 21.72
C PHE A 972 17.65 -16.01 20.62
N ARG A 973 17.33 -15.55 19.40
CA ARG A 973 16.95 -16.42 18.27
C ARG A 973 18.04 -16.53 17.20
N MET A 974 18.51 -15.39 16.71
CA MET A 974 19.17 -15.27 15.40
C MET A 974 20.70 -15.30 15.52
N HIS A 975 21.37 -15.94 14.55
CA HIS A 975 22.81 -15.80 14.33
C HIS A 975 23.20 -14.31 14.17
N PRO A 976 24.40 -13.88 14.63
CA PRO A 976 24.81 -12.47 14.59
C PRO A 976 24.66 -11.78 13.23
N GLU A 977 24.98 -12.44 12.13
CA GLU A 977 24.83 -11.84 10.78
C GLU A 977 23.37 -11.59 10.38
N ILE A 978 22.46 -12.50 10.74
CA ILE A 978 21.01 -12.32 10.51
C ILE A 978 20.50 -11.18 11.38
N CYS A 979 20.91 -11.17 12.65
CA CYS A 979 20.53 -10.13 13.61
C CYS A 979 21.03 -8.75 13.19
N ASP A 980 22.28 -8.64 12.71
CA ASP A 980 22.88 -7.40 12.21
C ASP A 980 22.07 -6.82 11.04
N PHE A 981 21.70 -7.67 10.07
CA PHE A 981 20.89 -7.26 8.94
C PHE A 981 19.51 -6.76 9.39
N VAL A 982 18.81 -7.54 10.21
CA VAL A 982 17.49 -7.18 10.75
C VAL A 982 17.56 -5.88 11.58
N SER A 983 18.60 -5.74 12.40
CA SER A 983 18.84 -4.57 13.25
C SER A 983 18.99 -3.29 12.44
N HIS A 984 19.75 -3.33 11.35
CA HIS A 984 19.92 -2.16 10.49
C HIS A 984 18.76 -1.93 9.51
N LEU A 985 17.97 -2.97 9.22
CA LEU A 985 16.77 -2.85 8.38
C LEU A 985 15.64 -2.14 9.13
N ALA A 986 15.49 -2.43 10.44
CA ALA A 986 14.27 -2.10 11.18
C ALA A 986 14.48 -1.48 12.58
N TYR A 987 15.68 -1.49 13.15
CA TYR A 987 15.90 -1.14 14.57
C TYR A 987 17.11 -0.22 14.82
N ASP A 988 17.46 0.65 13.87
CA ASP A 988 18.54 1.65 13.99
C ASP A 988 19.91 1.07 14.41
N GLY A 989 20.17 -0.23 14.15
CA GLY A 989 21.40 -0.88 14.62
C GLY A 989 21.40 -1.24 16.12
N ARG A 990 20.31 -0.99 16.86
CA ARG A 990 20.22 -1.21 18.33
C ARG A 990 19.96 -2.65 18.74
N LEU A 991 19.47 -3.51 17.85
CA LEU A 991 19.21 -4.92 18.15
C LEU A 991 20.50 -5.75 18.02
N GLN A 992 20.83 -6.51 19.06
CA GLN A 992 22.02 -7.35 19.12
C GLN A 992 21.67 -8.82 19.31
N ALA A 993 22.45 -9.71 18.71
CA ALA A 993 22.33 -11.15 19.00
C ALA A 993 22.89 -11.44 20.39
N ASN A 994 22.20 -12.26 21.17
CA ASN A 994 22.76 -12.80 22.40
C ASN A 994 24.04 -13.60 22.07
N ALA A 995 25.08 -13.50 22.91
CA ALA A 995 26.37 -14.15 22.68
C ALA A 995 26.25 -15.68 22.43
N ALA A 996 25.24 -16.35 23.01
CA ALA A 996 24.97 -17.76 22.77
C ALA A 996 24.61 -18.09 21.31
N CYS A 997 24.01 -17.14 20.58
CA CYS A 997 23.57 -17.32 19.20
C CYS A 997 24.73 -17.38 18.20
N ALA A 998 25.95 -16.95 18.57
CA ALA A 998 27.15 -17.15 17.76
C ALA A 998 27.51 -18.64 17.58
N ARG A 999 26.90 -19.55 18.36
CA ARG A 999 27.05 -21.01 18.20
C ARG A 999 26.13 -21.61 17.13
N LEU A 1000 25.16 -20.85 16.62
CA LEU A 1000 24.22 -21.34 15.62
C LEU A 1000 24.95 -21.61 14.32
N HIS A 1001 24.95 -22.87 13.88
CA HIS A 1001 25.77 -23.31 12.76
C HIS A 1001 25.14 -24.52 12.06
N ILE A 1002 25.29 -24.59 10.74
CA ILE A 1002 24.89 -25.72 9.89
C ILE A 1002 26.08 -26.14 9.03
N GLU A 1003 26.49 -27.40 9.11
CA GLU A 1003 27.54 -27.96 8.25
C GLU A 1003 26.98 -28.26 6.84
N SER A 1004 26.84 -27.23 6.01
CA SER A 1004 26.00 -27.22 4.80
C SER A 1004 26.68 -27.77 3.53
N GLY A 1005 27.99 -28.01 3.59
CA GLY A 1005 28.80 -28.44 2.45
C GLY A 1005 29.16 -27.29 1.47
N PRO A 1006 29.90 -27.59 0.38
CA PRO A 1006 30.33 -26.58 -0.59
C PRO A 1006 29.16 -25.90 -1.30
N GLY A 1007 29.27 -24.59 -1.54
CA GLY A 1007 28.26 -23.82 -2.27
C GLY A 1007 27.04 -23.40 -1.45
N MET A 1008 26.98 -23.74 -0.16
CA MET A 1008 25.96 -23.28 0.79
C MET A 1008 26.60 -22.59 2.00
N PRO A 1009 26.09 -21.43 2.45
CA PRO A 1009 26.55 -20.79 3.68
C PRO A 1009 26.23 -21.65 4.91
N ASN A 1010 27.16 -21.70 5.87
CA ASN A 1010 26.98 -22.47 7.11
C ASN A 1010 26.12 -21.74 8.16
N ALA A 1011 25.98 -20.44 8.04
CA ALA A 1011 25.10 -19.58 8.85
C ALA A 1011 24.93 -18.24 8.11
N GLY A 1012 24.04 -17.38 8.61
CA GLY A 1012 23.90 -16.02 8.09
C GLY A 1012 22.87 -15.90 6.97
N LEU A 1013 23.25 -15.21 5.90
CA LEU A 1013 22.38 -14.82 4.79
C LEU A 1013 22.79 -15.50 3.48
N GLY A 1014 21.82 -16.01 2.73
CA GLY A 1014 22.03 -16.62 1.40
C GLY A 1014 21.09 -16.04 0.33
N TRP A 1015 21.61 -15.82 -0.88
CA TRP A 1015 20.84 -15.36 -2.04
C TRP A 1015 20.92 -16.39 -3.17
N ALA A 1016 19.77 -16.90 -3.60
CA ALA A 1016 19.65 -17.86 -4.70
C ALA A 1016 18.91 -17.21 -5.88
N PRO A 1017 19.63 -16.66 -6.88
CA PRO A 1017 19.01 -16.06 -8.05
C PRO A 1017 18.40 -17.12 -8.96
N VAL A 1018 17.13 -16.97 -9.33
CA VAL A 1018 16.42 -17.87 -10.25
C VAL A 1018 15.85 -17.06 -11.40
N THR A 1019 16.29 -17.31 -12.63
CA THR A 1019 15.78 -16.58 -13.80
C THR A 1019 14.49 -17.21 -14.30
N HIS A 1020 13.40 -16.45 -14.27
CA HIS A 1020 12.11 -16.81 -14.83
C HIS A 1020 11.37 -15.54 -15.28
N GLU A 1021 10.28 -15.69 -16.03
CA GLU A 1021 9.59 -14.57 -16.65
C GLU A 1021 8.07 -14.77 -16.72
N GLY A 1022 7.29 -13.72 -16.43
CA GLY A 1022 5.82 -13.74 -16.49
C GLY A 1022 5.15 -14.48 -15.34
N CYS A 1023 5.91 -14.95 -14.35
CA CYS A 1023 5.41 -15.41 -13.06
C CYS A 1023 4.97 -14.21 -12.22
N ARG A 1024 3.68 -14.16 -11.87
CA ARG A 1024 3.09 -13.09 -11.05
C ARG A 1024 3.04 -13.46 -9.57
N THR A 1025 2.54 -14.67 -9.29
CA THR A 1025 2.20 -15.11 -7.92
C THR A 1025 2.71 -16.51 -7.60
N ARG A 1026 3.27 -17.21 -8.60
CA ARG A 1026 3.87 -18.54 -8.46
C ARG A 1026 4.96 -18.77 -9.53
N SER A 1027 6.04 -19.45 -9.15
CA SER A 1027 7.12 -19.89 -10.04
C SER A 1027 7.50 -21.33 -9.71
N SER A 1028 7.42 -22.21 -10.70
CA SER A 1028 7.86 -23.60 -10.58
C SER A 1028 9.39 -23.72 -10.61
N GLU A 1029 10.07 -22.76 -11.26
CA GLU A 1029 11.51 -22.62 -11.27
C GLU A 1029 12.03 -22.37 -9.86
N GLU A 1030 11.43 -21.41 -9.13
CA GLU A 1030 11.77 -21.16 -7.73
C GLU A 1030 11.47 -22.39 -6.86
N VAL A 1031 10.37 -23.12 -7.09
CA VAL A 1031 10.03 -24.32 -6.32
C VAL A 1031 11.08 -25.42 -6.51
N ALA A 1032 11.53 -25.64 -7.75
CA ALA A 1032 12.58 -26.61 -8.05
C ALA A 1032 13.92 -26.22 -7.41
N ALA A 1033 14.27 -24.94 -7.43
CA ALA A 1033 15.43 -24.40 -6.72
C ALA A 1033 15.33 -24.61 -5.20
N VAL A 1034 14.15 -24.35 -4.60
CA VAL A 1034 13.91 -24.60 -3.18
C VAL A 1034 14.03 -26.10 -2.85
N ALA A 1035 13.50 -26.97 -3.69
CA ALA A 1035 13.60 -28.43 -3.51
C ALA A 1035 15.06 -28.90 -3.49
N ALA A 1036 15.88 -28.43 -4.45
CA ALA A 1036 17.31 -28.74 -4.48
C ALA A 1036 18.04 -28.31 -3.20
N MET A 1037 17.73 -27.12 -2.67
CA MET A 1037 18.32 -26.65 -1.42
C MET A 1037 17.85 -27.47 -0.21
N VAL A 1038 16.57 -27.83 -0.15
CA VAL A 1038 16.04 -28.71 0.90
C VAL A 1038 16.77 -30.04 0.91
N ASP A 1039 16.97 -30.65 -0.26
CA ASP A 1039 17.69 -31.92 -0.39
C ASP A 1039 19.16 -31.84 0.07
N ARG A 1040 19.83 -30.70 -0.20
CA ARG A 1040 21.20 -30.45 0.28
C ARG A 1040 21.27 -30.25 1.79
N LEU A 1041 20.27 -29.61 2.39
CA LEU A 1041 20.26 -29.24 3.81
C LEU A 1041 19.79 -30.36 4.74
N VAL A 1042 18.82 -31.18 4.30
CA VAL A 1042 18.30 -32.29 5.11
C VAL A 1042 19.43 -33.28 5.40
N GLY A 1043 19.58 -33.62 6.68
CA GLY A 1043 20.66 -34.50 7.16
C GLY A 1043 21.95 -33.79 7.54
N CYS A 1044 22.15 -32.51 7.20
CA CYS A 1044 23.29 -31.72 7.67
C CYS A 1044 23.28 -31.57 9.20
N LEU A 1045 24.46 -31.43 9.82
CA LEU A 1045 24.57 -31.21 11.26
C LEU A 1045 24.25 -29.75 11.60
N PHE A 1046 23.31 -29.56 12.53
CA PHE A 1046 22.94 -28.26 13.09
C PHE A 1046 23.32 -28.21 14.56
N THR A 1047 24.04 -27.14 14.94
CA THR A 1047 24.40 -26.81 16.32
C THR A 1047 23.46 -25.71 16.83
N SER A 1048 22.77 -25.98 17.94
CA SER A 1048 21.86 -25.03 18.58
C SER A 1048 22.60 -23.97 19.40
N ARG A 1049 21.89 -22.92 19.81
CA ARG A 1049 22.44 -21.93 20.75
C ARG A 1049 22.82 -22.55 22.11
N GLN A 1050 22.28 -23.70 22.49
CA GLN A 1050 22.66 -24.43 23.70
C GLN A 1050 23.95 -25.24 23.52
N GLY A 1051 24.42 -25.42 22.28
CA GLY A 1051 25.61 -26.22 21.94
C GLY A 1051 25.28 -27.67 21.56
N ASP A 1052 24.03 -28.08 21.68
CA ASP A 1052 23.59 -29.42 21.26
C ASP A 1052 23.63 -29.53 19.74
N THR A 1053 24.13 -30.66 19.24
CA THR A 1053 24.24 -30.91 17.79
C THR A 1053 23.36 -32.08 17.37
N ARG A 1054 22.62 -31.91 16.29
CA ARG A 1054 21.76 -32.95 15.68
C ARG A 1054 21.65 -32.79 14.18
N ARG A 1055 21.16 -33.82 13.49
CA ARG A 1055 20.86 -33.71 12.04
C ARG A 1055 19.57 -32.92 11.81
N LEU A 1056 19.57 -32.11 10.75
CA LEU A 1056 18.38 -31.42 10.26
C LEU A 1056 17.38 -32.41 9.67
N THR A 1057 16.11 -32.19 9.99
CA THR A 1057 14.95 -32.91 9.45
C THR A 1057 14.13 -31.97 8.58
N PRO A 1058 13.20 -32.47 7.73
CA PRO A 1058 12.31 -31.60 6.97
C PRO A 1058 11.56 -30.55 7.82
N GLY A 1059 11.15 -30.89 9.04
CA GLY A 1059 10.46 -29.97 9.96
C GLY A 1059 11.30 -28.78 10.44
N ASP A 1060 12.62 -28.86 10.31
CA ASP A 1060 13.56 -27.79 10.67
C ASP A 1060 13.71 -26.73 9.57
N ILE A 1061 13.14 -26.97 8.41
CA ILE A 1061 13.13 -26.03 7.29
C ILE A 1061 11.75 -25.40 7.19
N MET A 1062 11.74 -24.08 7.20
CA MET A 1062 10.54 -23.27 6.99
C MET A 1062 10.66 -22.56 5.65
N VAL A 1063 9.68 -22.74 4.77
CA VAL A 1063 9.61 -22.07 3.48
C VAL A 1063 8.46 -21.07 3.50
N ILE A 1064 8.81 -19.81 3.29
CA ILE A 1064 7.90 -18.68 3.31
C ILE A 1064 7.72 -18.17 1.88
N ALA A 1065 6.49 -17.84 1.50
CA ALA A 1065 6.21 -17.13 0.26
C ALA A 1065 5.14 -16.05 0.47
N PRO A 1066 5.18 -14.93 -0.29
CA PRO A 1066 4.20 -13.85 -0.13
C PRO A 1066 2.81 -14.22 -0.65
N TYR A 1067 2.70 -15.16 -1.60
CA TYR A 1067 1.46 -15.52 -2.28
C TYR A 1067 0.98 -16.92 -1.90
N ASN A 1068 -0.34 -17.08 -1.68
CA ASN A 1068 -0.96 -18.37 -1.42
C ASN A 1068 -0.76 -19.37 -2.58
N ALA A 1069 -0.76 -18.88 -3.83
CA ALA A 1069 -0.51 -19.69 -5.02
C ALA A 1069 0.90 -20.33 -5.00
N GLN A 1070 1.93 -19.56 -4.62
CA GLN A 1070 3.29 -20.10 -4.45
C GLN A 1070 3.37 -21.05 -3.26
N VAL A 1071 2.72 -20.74 -2.14
CA VAL A 1071 2.65 -21.64 -0.97
C VAL A 1071 2.07 -23.00 -1.36
N ALA A 1072 1.02 -23.01 -2.18
CA ALA A 1072 0.40 -24.23 -2.67
C ALA A 1072 1.37 -25.05 -3.55
N LEU A 1073 2.09 -24.39 -4.46
CA LEU A 1073 3.06 -25.03 -5.35
C LEU A 1073 4.29 -25.58 -4.60
N LEU A 1074 4.82 -24.82 -3.65
CA LEU A 1074 5.91 -25.25 -2.76
C LEU A 1074 5.49 -26.44 -1.89
N SER A 1075 4.28 -26.41 -1.34
CA SER A 1075 3.75 -27.51 -0.53
C SER A 1075 3.60 -28.81 -1.33
N GLU A 1076 3.62 -28.75 -2.67
CA GLU A 1076 3.59 -29.90 -3.57
C GLU A 1076 4.98 -30.37 -3.98
N GLY A 1077 5.84 -29.43 -4.35
CA GLY A 1077 7.17 -29.73 -4.85
C GLY A 1077 8.16 -30.18 -3.77
N LEU A 1078 7.85 -29.93 -2.50
CA LEU A 1078 8.75 -30.19 -1.38
C LEU A 1078 8.41 -31.48 -0.62
N PRO A 1079 9.41 -32.14 0.00
CA PRO A 1079 9.20 -33.33 0.81
C PRO A 1079 8.21 -33.11 1.97
N ALA A 1080 7.47 -34.16 2.31
CA ALA A 1080 6.57 -34.15 3.45
C ALA A 1080 7.31 -33.80 4.76
N GLY A 1081 6.72 -32.91 5.56
CA GLY A 1081 7.29 -32.43 6.81
C GLY A 1081 7.95 -31.05 6.73
N VAL A 1082 8.29 -30.55 5.55
CA VAL A 1082 8.72 -29.14 5.38
C VAL A 1082 7.55 -28.21 5.73
N ARG A 1083 7.81 -27.16 6.51
CA ARG A 1083 6.78 -26.19 6.92
C ARG A 1083 6.65 -25.10 5.86
N VAL A 1084 5.54 -25.06 5.14
CA VAL A 1084 5.28 -24.09 4.06
C VAL A 1084 4.08 -23.19 4.38
N GLY A 1085 4.19 -21.89 4.09
CA GLY A 1085 3.14 -20.93 4.44
C GLY A 1085 3.48 -19.47 4.11
N THR A 1086 2.51 -18.59 4.31
CA THR A 1086 2.71 -17.14 4.16
C THR A 1086 3.39 -16.52 5.37
N VAL A 1087 3.91 -15.29 5.20
CA VAL A 1087 4.54 -14.50 6.27
C VAL A 1087 3.61 -14.39 7.49
N ASP A 1088 2.33 -14.09 7.26
CA ASP A 1088 1.31 -13.91 8.30
C ASP A 1088 1.06 -15.20 9.10
N ARG A 1089 1.09 -16.38 8.45
CA ARG A 1089 0.91 -17.70 9.10
C ARG A 1089 2.03 -18.03 10.09
N PHE A 1090 3.26 -17.61 9.78
CA PHE A 1090 4.45 -17.91 10.57
C PHE A 1090 4.83 -16.82 11.58
N GLN A 1091 3.98 -15.81 11.78
CA GLN A 1091 4.21 -14.84 12.84
C GLN A 1091 4.34 -15.55 14.21
N GLY A 1092 5.40 -15.17 14.93
CA GLY A 1092 5.78 -15.77 16.22
C GLY A 1092 6.55 -17.10 16.14
N GLN A 1093 6.61 -17.77 14.99
CA GLN A 1093 7.33 -19.05 14.84
C GLN A 1093 8.82 -18.86 14.51
N GLU A 1094 9.59 -19.94 14.52
CA GLU A 1094 11.02 -19.96 14.17
C GLU A 1094 11.48 -21.34 13.63
N ALA A 1095 12.63 -21.36 12.96
CA ALA A 1095 13.25 -22.55 12.37
C ALA A 1095 14.78 -22.41 12.27
N PRO A 1096 15.55 -23.51 12.36
CA PRO A 1096 16.98 -23.51 12.03
C PRO A 1096 17.29 -22.87 10.67
N VAL A 1097 16.51 -23.23 9.64
CA VAL A 1097 16.62 -22.66 8.29
C VAL A 1097 15.30 -22.05 7.86
N VAL A 1098 15.37 -20.85 7.27
CA VAL A 1098 14.25 -20.24 6.56
C VAL A 1098 14.62 -19.97 5.11
N ILE A 1099 13.73 -20.32 4.20
CA ILE A 1099 13.84 -20.02 2.77
C ILE A 1099 12.66 -19.13 2.38
N TYR A 1100 12.92 -17.94 1.85
CA TYR A 1100 11.90 -16.99 1.40
C TYR A 1100 11.87 -16.91 -0.13
N SER A 1101 10.81 -17.45 -0.74
CA SER A 1101 10.60 -17.47 -2.19
C SER A 1101 9.71 -16.30 -2.62
N LEU A 1102 10.22 -15.44 -3.50
CA LEU A 1102 9.56 -14.19 -3.92
C LEU A 1102 8.48 -14.41 -4.99
N ALA A 1103 8.58 -15.48 -5.78
CA ALA A 1103 7.69 -15.95 -6.84
C ALA A 1103 7.52 -15.04 -8.07
N ALA A 1104 7.52 -13.72 -7.89
CA ALA A 1104 7.30 -12.74 -8.95
C ALA A 1104 8.56 -12.59 -9.83
N SER A 1105 8.38 -12.52 -11.14
CA SER A 1105 9.51 -12.39 -12.08
C SER A 1105 10.05 -10.97 -12.15
N SER A 1106 9.18 -9.98 -11.99
CA SER A 1106 9.48 -8.56 -12.15
C SER A 1106 8.52 -7.72 -11.30
N ALA A 1107 8.81 -6.42 -11.18
CA ALA A 1107 7.95 -5.44 -10.53
C ALA A 1107 6.58 -5.33 -11.21
N GLU A 1108 6.56 -5.37 -12.54
CA GLU A 1108 5.37 -5.25 -13.38
C GLU A 1108 4.42 -6.44 -13.21
N ASP A 1109 4.96 -7.60 -12.82
CA ASP A 1109 4.20 -8.82 -12.58
C ASP A 1109 3.50 -8.82 -11.21
N VAL A 1110 3.87 -7.92 -10.29
CA VAL A 1110 3.36 -7.87 -8.91
C VAL A 1110 1.92 -7.33 -8.87
N PRO A 1111 0.90 -8.17 -8.59
CA PRO A 1111 -0.50 -7.75 -8.67
C PRO A 1111 -0.90 -6.72 -7.60
N ARG A 1112 -0.28 -6.79 -6.41
CA ARG A 1112 -0.65 -6.00 -5.22
C ARG A 1112 0.25 -4.77 -4.99
N GLY A 1113 0.96 -4.34 -6.03
CA GLY A 1113 1.91 -3.23 -5.97
C GLY A 1113 3.23 -3.57 -5.26
N LEU A 1114 4.24 -2.71 -5.45
CA LEU A 1114 5.58 -2.88 -4.89
C LEU A 1114 5.59 -2.92 -3.36
N ASP A 1115 4.73 -2.13 -2.72
CA ASP A 1115 4.64 -2.01 -1.26
C ASP A 1115 4.27 -3.35 -0.59
N PHE A 1116 3.58 -4.25 -1.31
CA PHE A 1116 3.23 -5.56 -0.79
C PHE A 1116 4.43 -6.53 -0.80
N LEU A 1117 5.09 -6.70 -1.94
CA LEU A 1117 6.19 -7.66 -2.10
C LEU A 1117 7.45 -7.20 -1.36
N PHE A 1118 7.76 -5.91 -1.45
CA PHE A 1118 8.96 -5.31 -0.86
C PHE A 1118 8.73 -4.68 0.51
N SER A 1119 7.59 -4.96 1.16
CA SER A 1119 7.29 -4.48 2.52
C SER A 1119 8.46 -4.78 3.47
N PRO A 1120 9.11 -3.78 4.08
CA PRO A 1120 10.26 -4.01 4.96
C PRO A 1120 9.83 -4.77 6.20
N ASN A 1121 8.59 -4.56 6.65
CA ASN A 1121 7.98 -5.25 7.78
C ASN A 1121 7.75 -6.73 7.46
N ARG A 1122 7.24 -7.08 6.27
CA ARG A 1122 7.11 -8.48 5.83
C ARG A 1122 8.48 -9.14 5.66
N PHE A 1123 9.44 -8.42 5.10
CA PHE A 1123 10.79 -8.90 4.90
C PHE A 1123 11.52 -9.14 6.22
N ASN A 1124 11.46 -8.18 7.15
CA ASN A 1124 11.92 -8.30 8.53
C ASN A 1124 11.30 -9.54 9.19
N VAL A 1125 9.97 -9.69 9.09
CA VAL A 1125 9.27 -10.84 9.66
C VAL A 1125 9.71 -12.15 9.03
N ALA A 1126 9.93 -12.23 7.72
CA ALA A 1126 10.35 -13.45 7.03
C ALA A 1126 11.78 -13.85 7.43
N ILE A 1127 12.74 -12.93 7.33
CA ILE A 1127 14.16 -13.18 7.64
C ILE A 1127 14.37 -13.51 9.12
N SER A 1128 13.67 -12.80 10.02
CA SER A 1128 13.81 -12.99 11.48
C SER A 1128 13.15 -14.27 12.04
N ARG A 1129 12.59 -15.14 11.19
CA ARG A 1129 12.20 -16.50 11.59
C ARG A 1129 13.38 -17.47 11.63
N ALA A 1130 14.48 -17.14 10.95
CA ALA A 1130 15.67 -17.98 10.91
C ALA A 1130 16.42 -17.93 12.23
N GLN A 1131 16.89 -19.09 12.69
CA GLN A 1131 17.87 -19.17 13.77
C GLN A 1131 19.29 -19.09 13.20
N ALA A 1132 19.68 -20.04 12.34
CA ALA A 1132 21.05 -20.13 11.82
C ALA A 1132 21.21 -19.56 10.41
N LEU A 1133 20.28 -19.85 9.49
CA LEU A 1133 20.41 -19.52 8.07
C LEU A 1133 19.10 -18.99 7.47
N ALA A 1134 19.17 -17.82 6.84
CA ALA A 1134 18.08 -17.21 6.07
C ALA A 1134 18.47 -17.12 4.58
N ILE A 1135 17.68 -17.76 3.72
CA ILE A 1135 17.90 -17.80 2.27
C ILE A 1135 16.76 -17.06 1.58
N VAL A 1136 17.07 -16.18 0.62
CA VAL A 1136 16.07 -15.57 -0.26
C VAL A 1136 16.26 -16.13 -1.67
N VAL A 1137 15.15 -16.54 -2.29
CA VAL A 1137 15.06 -17.07 -3.66
C VAL A 1137 14.21 -16.13 -4.48
N GLY A 1138 14.70 -15.71 -5.63
CA GLY A 1138 13.88 -14.91 -6.54
C GLY A 1138 14.57 -14.48 -7.81
N SER A 1139 13.78 -13.85 -8.68
CA SER A 1139 14.26 -13.28 -9.94
C SER A 1139 15.22 -12.11 -9.72
N PRO A 1140 16.40 -12.10 -10.36
CA PRO A 1140 17.29 -10.93 -10.38
C PRO A 1140 16.62 -9.65 -10.93
N LYS A 1141 15.60 -9.77 -11.78
CA LYS A 1141 14.87 -8.60 -12.31
C LYS A 1141 14.12 -7.83 -11.21
N LEU A 1142 13.85 -8.43 -10.05
CA LEU A 1142 13.26 -7.72 -8.91
C LEU A 1142 14.20 -6.66 -8.31
N LEU A 1143 15.51 -6.87 -8.39
CA LEU A 1143 16.52 -5.87 -8.00
C LEU A 1143 16.53 -4.67 -8.97
N ALA A 1144 16.10 -4.90 -10.20
CA ALA A 1144 16.05 -3.93 -11.30
C ALA A 1144 14.75 -3.11 -11.34
N THR A 1145 13.94 -3.17 -10.28
CA THR A 1145 12.66 -2.46 -10.19
C THR A 1145 12.83 -0.96 -10.42
N ARG A 1146 11.95 -0.38 -11.25
CA ARG A 1146 11.91 1.07 -11.47
C ARG A 1146 11.18 1.76 -10.32
N CYS A 1147 11.88 2.68 -9.65
CA CYS A 1147 11.33 3.45 -8.53
C CYS A 1147 11.04 4.89 -8.96
N HIS A 1148 9.84 5.37 -8.67
CA HIS A 1148 9.40 6.74 -8.97
C HIS A 1148 9.36 7.63 -7.72
N ARG A 1149 9.18 7.04 -6.54
CA ARG A 1149 9.11 7.76 -5.26
C ARG A 1149 10.20 7.30 -4.27
N PRO A 1150 10.64 8.16 -3.33
CA PRO A 1150 11.60 7.81 -2.27
C PRO A 1150 11.26 6.54 -1.50
N GLU A 1151 9.97 6.34 -1.20
CA GLU A 1151 9.50 5.18 -0.44
C GLU A 1151 9.81 3.89 -1.21
N GLN A 1152 9.54 3.87 -2.52
CA GLN A 1152 9.84 2.72 -3.37
C GLN A 1152 11.34 2.39 -3.42
N LEU A 1153 12.21 3.41 -3.42
CA LEU A 1153 13.67 3.19 -3.34
C LEU A 1153 14.02 2.48 -2.03
N ARG A 1154 13.50 2.95 -0.90
CA ARG A 1154 13.74 2.33 0.41
C ARG A 1154 13.30 0.86 0.43
N LEU A 1155 12.16 0.56 -0.17
CA LEU A 1155 11.62 -0.80 -0.29
C LEU A 1155 12.55 -1.73 -1.09
N VAL A 1156 12.93 -1.34 -2.32
CA VAL A 1156 13.77 -2.16 -3.20
C VAL A 1156 15.21 -2.23 -2.70
N ASN A 1157 15.71 -1.15 -2.09
CA ASN A 1157 17.03 -1.08 -1.48
C ASN A 1157 17.19 -2.13 -0.35
N ALA A 1158 16.14 -2.45 0.40
CA ALA A 1158 16.19 -3.51 1.41
C ALA A 1158 16.57 -4.87 0.81
N LEU A 1159 15.99 -5.23 -0.35
CA LEU A 1159 16.36 -6.45 -1.06
C LEU A 1159 17.77 -6.37 -1.66
N CYS A 1160 18.12 -5.23 -2.28
CA CYS A 1160 19.48 -5.03 -2.82
C CYS A 1160 20.55 -5.15 -1.72
N ARG A 1161 20.29 -4.58 -0.54
CA ARG A 1161 21.15 -4.65 0.63
C ARG A 1161 21.26 -6.07 1.19
N PHE A 1162 20.17 -6.84 1.16
CA PHE A 1162 20.21 -8.25 1.53
C PHE A 1162 21.15 -9.01 0.59
N VAL A 1163 20.98 -8.85 -0.72
CA VAL A 1163 21.79 -9.52 -1.74
C VAL A 1163 23.26 -9.14 -1.63
N GLU A 1164 23.56 -7.87 -1.39
CA GLU A 1164 24.94 -7.37 -1.18
C GLU A 1164 25.63 -7.99 0.04
N LYS A 1165 24.88 -8.28 1.11
CA LYS A 1165 25.40 -8.92 2.33
C LYS A 1165 25.35 -10.46 2.30
N ALA A 1166 24.58 -11.04 1.39
CA ALA A 1166 24.33 -12.48 1.35
C ALA A 1166 25.39 -13.25 0.56
N HIS A 1167 25.60 -14.51 0.95
CA HIS A 1167 26.39 -15.44 0.14
C HIS A 1167 25.57 -15.87 -1.08
N ALA A 1168 26.14 -15.76 -2.27
CA ALA A 1168 25.52 -16.28 -3.48
C ALA A 1168 25.46 -17.81 -3.44
N ILE A 1169 24.27 -18.35 -3.73
CA ILE A 1169 24.01 -19.79 -3.82
C ILE A 1169 23.79 -20.11 -5.30
N GLU A 1170 24.70 -20.89 -5.87
CA GLU A 1170 24.56 -21.37 -7.24
C GLU A 1170 23.67 -22.62 -7.27
N ILE A 1171 22.60 -22.54 -8.05
CA ILE A 1171 21.74 -23.68 -8.36
C ILE A 1171 21.86 -23.92 -9.87
N GLY A 1172 22.34 -25.10 -10.25
CA GLY A 1172 22.62 -25.40 -11.65
C GLY A 1172 21.33 -25.41 -12.48
N VAL A 1173 21.36 -24.79 -13.67
CA VAL A 1173 20.20 -24.77 -14.58
C VAL A 1173 19.74 -26.19 -14.92
N GLU A 1174 20.69 -27.12 -15.12
CA GLU A 1174 20.41 -28.53 -15.39
C GLU A 1174 19.76 -29.25 -14.19
N GLU A 1175 20.12 -28.86 -12.95
CA GLU A 1175 19.55 -29.41 -11.72
C GLU A 1175 18.09 -28.95 -11.54
N VAL A 1176 17.82 -27.66 -11.78
CA VAL A 1176 16.46 -27.10 -11.80
C VAL A 1176 15.61 -27.79 -12.87
N GLN A 1177 16.14 -27.92 -14.10
CA GLN A 1177 15.44 -28.56 -15.21
C GLN A 1177 15.15 -30.05 -14.94
N ALA A 1178 16.09 -30.79 -14.38
CA ALA A 1178 15.90 -32.20 -14.03
C ALA A 1178 14.79 -32.40 -12.98
N ILE A 1179 14.75 -31.54 -11.95
CA ILE A 1179 13.71 -31.57 -10.91
C ILE A 1179 12.35 -31.17 -11.51
N GLN A 1180 12.29 -30.15 -12.37
CA GLN A 1180 11.07 -29.75 -13.06
C GLN A 1180 10.49 -30.89 -13.92
N ILE A 1181 11.32 -31.57 -14.71
CA ILE A 1181 10.89 -32.73 -15.52
C ILE A 1181 10.31 -33.83 -14.62
N GLY A 1182 10.97 -34.14 -13.50
CA GLY A 1182 10.48 -35.11 -12.51
C GLY A 1182 9.23 -34.68 -11.73
N MET A 1183 8.92 -33.37 -11.68
CA MET A 1183 7.66 -32.85 -11.15
C MET A 1183 6.52 -33.00 -12.17
N VAL A 1184 6.79 -32.71 -13.45
CA VAL A 1184 5.82 -32.88 -14.55
C VAL A 1184 5.41 -34.35 -14.74
N ASP A 1185 6.37 -35.28 -14.64
CA ASP A 1185 6.07 -36.73 -14.72
C ASP A 1185 5.26 -37.26 -13.54
N ARG A 1186 5.30 -36.58 -12.38
CA ARG A 1186 4.43 -36.85 -11.23
C ARG A 1186 3.04 -36.25 -11.40
N HIS A 1187 2.88 -35.20 -12.21
CA HIS A 1187 1.58 -34.59 -12.54
C HIS A 1187 0.80 -35.36 -13.62
N ALA A 1188 1.50 -36.14 -14.45
CA ALA A 1188 0.89 -36.96 -15.51
C ALA A 1188 0.39 -38.34 -15.03
N ARG A 1189 0.60 -38.68 -13.75
CA ARG A 1189 0.12 -39.90 -13.08
C ARG A 1189 -0.89 -39.53 -12.01
#